data_AF-A0A8X6LH79-F1
#
_entry.id   AF-A0A8X6LH79-F1
#
_cell.length_a   1.000
_cell.length_b   1.000
_cell.length_c   1.000
_cell.angle_alpha   90.00
_cell.angle_beta   90.00
_cell.angle_gamma   90.00
#
_symmetry.space_group_name_H-M   'P 1'
#
loop_
_entity.id
_entity.type
_entity.pdbx_description
1 polymer ?
#
loop_
_entity_poly.entity_id
_entity_poly.type
_entity_poly.pdbx_seq_one_letter_code
_entity_poly.pdbx_strand_id
1 'polypeptide(L)'
;MEVLSTLLAILASYTLFVIIRFVLNRQERHKILKRYGISGPEPHFLSGSMHKLKSGATPNDVITSWLKKYGNVYPSVSSGLKDDEIVANAYVFLLAGYETTANALAFTFYLLIKHPDIQEKLYQEIKDVEDSNYNSIQSIQYLDQVFSESLRYYPPLTGFISRACAEDHQVGSYTIPKGGIILAPVWDIHHDPKYWPDLWKFDPDRFSPEKKTSLNSMAYMPFGIGRRNCIGSRFAQLEAKLTIFRLVNKFKFETCEKTEDPLPLVCPTVVINPANVNISFVLLVSGKGSTEMEVFSTILVVLASYLGLVILRWAINRHQRLKLLKRHGIPGPEPSFLSGNMDTLKSEPTPNDLITSWLKQYGNVFGYYLGEIPYVVVNDLEMLKQIFIKDFNVFTNRQEMHLDVSPLNKTIIALKDKRWKEVRSLLTPTFSSGKIKLMTNIVDKKVDVTVAEVSKKAEENEMFDMYELIQGLTLDVIADCALAMKTHCQENPKDIFLIAVRDFFRFANNRAVEYAIMFPFVATIMTFISNYLTAGQMTTLMVDSVKSAIATRRKNPEIKSMDILQLMLDHSESVLKDGTGLTDEEIIANAYVFLLAGYETTATALAFTFYLLIKHPDIQERLYKEIEEVDDSSYNTIQGLQYLDQVFSEALRYYPPVTGFVSRFCSEDHQVGSYTIPRGATVLAPVWDIHHDPKYWPDPWKFDPDRFSSENKASLNTMAYMPFGIGRRNCIGARFAQLEAKLAIFRLVKRFKFETCEKTDDPLPLICPTVIINPTNGIYLRAVPRTTML
;
A
#
# COMPACT_ATOMS: atom_id res chain seq x y z
N MET A 1 18.38 -1.94 -33.87
CA MET A 1 17.34 -2.43 -32.93
C MET A 1 17.93 -2.93 -31.62
N GLU A 2 19.01 -3.71 -31.61
CA GLU A 2 19.66 -4.18 -30.36
C GLU A 2 20.23 -3.05 -29.48
N VAL A 3 20.84 -2.02 -30.06
CA VAL A 3 21.32 -0.84 -29.32
C VAL A 3 20.17 -0.06 -28.66
N LEU A 4 19.00 -0.03 -29.33
CA LEU A 4 17.79 0.60 -28.82
C LEU A 4 17.18 -0.20 -27.66
N SER A 5 17.25 -1.53 -27.69
CA SER A 5 16.83 -2.36 -26.57
C SER A 5 17.74 -2.20 -25.36
N THR A 6 19.05 -2.02 -25.58
CA THR A 6 20.01 -1.78 -24.49
C THR A 6 19.81 -0.41 -23.85
N LEU A 7 19.57 0.65 -24.64
CA LEU A 7 19.28 1.99 -24.12
C LEU A 7 17.91 2.11 -23.45
N LEU A 8 16.88 1.44 -23.98
CA LEU A 8 15.57 1.35 -23.33
C LEU A 8 15.64 0.54 -22.03
N ALA A 9 16.46 -0.51 -21.97
CA ALA A 9 16.75 -1.23 -20.73
C ALA A 9 17.47 -0.35 -19.71
N ILE A 10 18.44 0.48 -20.14
CA ILE A 10 19.15 1.44 -19.27
C ILE A 10 18.19 2.52 -18.74
N LEU A 11 17.32 3.09 -19.57
CA LEU A 11 16.32 4.09 -19.16
C LEU A 11 15.24 3.50 -18.24
N ALA A 12 14.78 2.28 -18.51
CA ALA A 12 13.89 1.55 -17.62
C ALA A 12 14.58 1.25 -16.28
N SER A 13 15.88 0.92 -16.30
CA SER A 13 16.70 0.69 -15.11
C SER A 13 16.93 1.98 -14.31
N TYR A 14 17.06 3.14 -14.96
CA TYR A 14 17.20 4.43 -14.29
C TYR A 14 15.89 4.90 -13.65
N THR A 15 14.76 4.64 -14.31
CA THR A 15 13.42 4.90 -13.76
C THR A 15 13.14 3.97 -12.57
N LEU A 16 13.55 2.70 -12.68
CA LEU A 16 13.54 1.74 -11.58
C LEU A 16 14.49 2.15 -10.45
N PHE A 17 15.65 2.74 -10.75
CA PHE A 17 16.62 3.28 -9.78
C PHE A 17 16.06 4.45 -8.98
N VAL A 18 15.27 5.35 -9.60
CA VAL A 18 14.57 6.44 -8.88
C VAL A 18 13.47 5.88 -7.97
N ILE A 19 12.70 4.89 -8.44
CA ILE A 19 11.69 4.19 -7.63
C ILE A 19 12.34 3.43 -6.47
N ILE A 20 13.46 2.74 -6.72
CA ILE A 20 14.23 1.99 -5.72
C ILE A 20 14.85 2.95 -4.70
N ARG A 21 15.40 4.10 -5.08
CA ARG A 21 15.91 5.10 -4.12
C ARG A 21 14.80 5.67 -3.22
N PHE A 22 13.59 5.83 -3.75
CA PHE A 22 12.42 6.27 -2.98
C PHE A 22 11.91 5.17 -2.03
N VAL A 23 12.02 3.89 -2.43
CA VAL A 23 11.68 2.70 -1.63
C VAL A 23 12.77 2.34 -0.60
N LEU A 24 14.02 2.73 -0.82
CA LEU A 24 15.19 2.36 -0.01
C LEU A 24 15.60 3.39 1.05
N ASN A 25 14.66 4.12 1.68
CA ASN A 25 14.97 4.74 2.98
C ASN A 25 15.04 3.65 4.07
N ARG A 26 16.13 2.86 4.00
CA ARG A 26 16.43 1.68 4.82
C ARG A 26 16.53 2.03 6.31
N GLN A 27 16.86 3.28 6.64
CA GLN A 27 17.00 3.76 8.02
C GLN A 27 15.65 3.96 8.74
N GLU A 28 14.62 4.43 8.04
CA GLU A 28 13.24 4.54 8.59
C GLU A 28 12.65 3.14 8.84
N ARG A 29 12.79 2.25 7.86
CA ARG A 29 12.26 0.87 7.92
C ARG A 29 12.95 0.05 9.01
N HIS A 30 14.27 0.17 9.17
CA HIS A 30 15.01 -0.54 10.22
C HIS A 30 14.74 0.03 11.62
N LYS A 31 14.47 1.34 11.76
CA LYS A 31 14.03 1.96 13.03
C LYS A 31 12.62 1.51 13.45
N ILE A 32 11.70 1.35 12.50
CA ILE A 32 10.33 0.89 12.76
C ILE A 32 10.32 -0.63 13.05
N LEU A 33 10.98 -1.45 12.25
CA LEU A 33 11.03 -2.90 12.46
C LEU A 33 11.75 -3.30 13.77
N LYS A 34 12.78 -2.55 14.20
CA LYS A 34 13.39 -2.71 15.55
C LYS A 34 12.46 -2.31 16.68
N ARG A 35 11.52 -1.37 16.46
CA ARG A 35 10.55 -0.92 17.46
C ARG A 35 9.50 -1.99 17.78
N TYR A 36 9.29 -2.95 16.87
CA TYR A 36 8.27 -4.00 16.99
C TYR A 36 8.82 -5.45 17.03
N GLY A 37 10.14 -5.64 17.06
CA GLY A 37 10.75 -6.95 17.36
C GLY A 37 10.61 -8.05 16.29
N ILE A 38 10.34 -7.71 15.02
CA ILE A 38 10.10 -8.70 13.95
C ILE A 38 11.34 -8.83 13.05
N SER A 39 11.85 -10.07 12.93
CA SER A 39 12.89 -10.47 11.98
C SER A 39 12.41 -11.61 11.09
N GLY A 40 12.23 -11.36 9.79
CA GLY A 40 11.95 -12.38 8.76
C GLY A 40 11.78 -11.77 7.36
N PRO A 41 12.12 -12.47 6.25
CA PRO A 41 12.00 -11.93 4.90
C PRO A 41 10.75 -12.43 4.15
N GLU A 42 10.21 -11.61 3.24
CA GLU A 42 9.24 -12.02 2.21
C GLU A 42 9.65 -11.52 0.82
N PRO A 43 9.30 -12.25 -0.26
CA PRO A 43 9.33 -11.70 -1.62
C PRO A 43 8.05 -11.96 -2.46
N HIS A 44 7.66 -10.98 -3.28
CA HIS A 44 6.67 -11.14 -4.36
C HIS A 44 7.21 -10.57 -5.69
N PHE A 45 7.43 -11.43 -6.71
CA PHE A 45 7.85 -10.99 -8.06
C PHE A 45 7.32 -11.84 -9.24
N LEU A 46 6.44 -12.83 -9.04
CA LEU A 46 6.19 -13.87 -10.06
C LEU A 46 4.88 -13.78 -10.88
N SER A 47 4.07 -12.72 -10.76
CA SER A 47 2.79 -12.67 -11.48
C SER A 47 2.92 -12.47 -13.01
N GLY A 48 4.00 -11.84 -13.48
CA GLY A 48 4.18 -11.54 -14.91
C GLY A 48 4.61 -12.73 -15.77
N SER A 49 5.34 -13.70 -15.21
CA SER A 49 5.95 -14.80 -15.99
C SER A 49 4.97 -15.96 -16.23
N MET A 50 3.99 -16.18 -15.35
CA MET A 50 2.97 -17.21 -15.54
C MET A 50 2.05 -16.93 -16.75
N HIS A 51 1.89 -15.66 -17.13
CA HIS A 51 1.02 -15.29 -18.25
C HIS A 51 1.65 -15.63 -19.62
N LYS A 52 2.99 -15.68 -19.71
CA LYS A 52 3.73 -16.04 -20.94
C LYS A 52 3.83 -17.56 -21.16
N LEU A 53 3.78 -18.36 -20.10
CA LEU A 53 3.69 -19.83 -20.19
C LEU A 53 2.38 -20.30 -20.84
N LYS A 54 1.28 -19.55 -20.66
CA LYS A 54 -0.02 -19.84 -21.30
C LYS A 54 -0.08 -19.47 -22.78
N SER A 55 0.83 -18.62 -23.28
CA SER A 55 0.84 -18.15 -24.68
C SER A 55 1.70 -19.00 -25.64
N GLY A 56 2.20 -20.17 -25.22
CA GLY A 56 2.95 -21.09 -26.08
C GLY A 56 4.37 -20.65 -26.47
N ALA A 57 4.75 -19.40 -26.21
CA ALA A 57 6.13 -18.94 -26.31
C ALA A 57 6.90 -19.38 -25.06
N THR A 58 7.71 -20.43 -25.16
CA THR A 58 8.62 -20.81 -24.07
C THR A 58 9.87 -19.93 -24.12
N PRO A 59 10.07 -19.02 -23.17
CA PRO A 59 11.35 -18.31 -23.10
C PRO A 59 12.42 -19.29 -22.59
N ASN A 60 13.63 -19.21 -23.16
CA ASN A 60 14.80 -19.97 -22.71
C ASN A 60 15.43 -19.32 -21.46
N ASP A 61 14.62 -19.07 -20.43
CA ASP A 61 15.07 -18.46 -19.19
C ASP A 61 15.16 -19.48 -18.04
N VAL A 62 16.02 -19.19 -17.05
CA VAL A 62 16.33 -20.08 -15.93
C VAL A 62 15.10 -20.38 -15.08
N ILE A 63 14.21 -19.40 -14.90
CA ILE A 63 12.99 -19.55 -14.11
C ILE A 63 12.02 -20.49 -14.83
N THR A 64 11.79 -20.30 -16.13
CA THR A 64 10.99 -21.23 -16.95
C THR A 64 11.61 -22.63 -16.96
N SER A 65 12.94 -22.75 -17.01
CA SER A 65 13.62 -24.06 -16.93
C SER A 65 13.44 -24.73 -15.56
N TRP A 66 13.50 -23.98 -14.46
CA TRP A 66 13.24 -24.53 -13.12
C TRP A 66 11.78 -24.90 -12.94
N LEU A 67 10.85 -24.05 -13.38
CA LEU A 67 9.42 -24.35 -13.34
C LEU A 67 9.06 -25.56 -14.22
N LYS A 68 9.70 -25.74 -15.37
CA LYS A 68 9.52 -26.96 -16.19
C LYS A 68 10.09 -28.21 -15.55
N LYS A 69 11.24 -28.10 -14.88
CA LYS A 69 11.97 -29.24 -14.30
C LYS A 69 11.45 -29.64 -12.91
N TYR A 70 10.95 -28.67 -12.14
CA TYR A 70 10.58 -28.83 -10.73
C TYR A 70 9.13 -28.39 -10.43
N GLY A 71 8.48 -27.62 -11.31
CA GLY A 71 7.16 -27.02 -11.07
C GLY A 71 5.96 -27.90 -11.40
N ASN A 72 6.15 -29.19 -11.70
CA ASN A 72 5.06 -30.14 -11.94
C ASN A 72 5.27 -31.46 -11.20
N VAL A 73 5.45 -31.44 -9.87
CA VAL A 73 5.13 -32.60 -9.01
C VAL A 73 4.75 -32.12 -7.60
N TYR A 74 3.50 -32.30 -7.20
CA TYR A 74 3.10 -32.45 -5.79
C TYR A 74 2.31 -33.77 -5.70
N PRO A 75 2.35 -34.57 -4.60
CA PRO A 75 2.89 -34.31 -3.26
C PRO A 75 3.57 -35.56 -2.63
N SER A 76 4.79 -35.95 -3.03
CA SER A 76 5.48 -37.05 -2.31
C SER A 76 7.00 -37.12 -2.42
N VAL A 77 7.69 -36.10 -2.93
CA VAL A 77 9.16 -36.12 -2.95
C VAL A 77 9.70 -34.90 -2.21
N SER A 78 10.39 -35.16 -1.10
CA SER A 78 11.08 -34.19 -0.24
C SER A 78 12.29 -33.50 -0.89
N SER A 79 12.40 -33.48 -2.23
CA SER A 79 13.61 -33.08 -2.97
C SER A 79 13.40 -31.99 -4.03
N GLY A 80 12.25 -31.32 -4.07
CA GLY A 80 12.00 -30.13 -4.90
C GLY A 80 12.30 -28.82 -4.18
N LEU A 81 12.73 -27.79 -4.93
CA LEU A 81 12.85 -26.42 -4.40
C LEU A 81 11.45 -25.84 -4.18
N LYS A 82 11.21 -25.26 -3.00
CA LYS A 82 9.97 -24.54 -2.67
C LYS A 82 9.92 -23.17 -3.37
N ASP A 83 8.73 -22.58 -3.47
CA ASP A 83 8.53 -21.29 -4.13
C ASP A 83 9.37 -20.16 -3.52
N ASP A 84 9.49 -20.11 -2.20
CA ASP A 84 10.35 -19.16 -1.47
C ASP A 84 11.83 -19.39 -1.78
N GLU A 85 12.27 -20.65 -1.89
CA GLU A 85 13.64 -21.01 -2.28
C GLU A 85 13.92 -20.64 -3.74
N ILE A 86 12.97 -20.85 -4.66
CA ILE A 86 13.08 -20.43 -6.06
C ILE A 86 13.24 -18.91 -6.15
N VAL A 87 12.43 -18.16 -5.41
CA VAL A 87 12.49 -16.69 -5.41
C VAL A 87 13.79 -16.19 -4.76
N ALA A 88 14.21 -16.78 -3.64
CA ALA A 88 15.46 -16.43 -2.98
C ALA A 88 16.66 -16.69 -3.91
N ASN A 89 16.69 -17.83 -4.62
CA ASN A 89 17.73 -18.13 -5.58
C ASN A 89 17.68 -17.16 -6.77
N ALA A 90 16.50 -16.87 -7.34
CA ALA A 90 16.36 -15.90 -8.44
C ALA A 90 16.90 -14.52 -8.06
N TYR A 91 16.63 -14.07 -6.83
CA TYR A 91 17.15 -12.81 -6.29
C TYR A 91 18.69 -12.83 -6.17
N VAL A 92 19.26 -13.95 -5.70
CA VAL A 92 20.72 -14.14 -5.64
C VAL A 92 21.34 -14.12 -7.04
N PHE A 93 20.73 -14.76 -8.04
CA PHE A 93 21.24 -14.72 -9.43
C PHE A 93 21.21 -13.30 -10.01
N LEU A 94 20.17 -12.52 -9.73
CA LEU A 94 20.05 -11.13 -10.18
C LEU A 94 21.13 -10.23 -9.55
N LEU A 95 21.30 -10.30 -8.23
CA LEU A 95 22.29 -9.48 -7.53
C LEU A 95 23.73 -9.92 -7.83
N ALA A 96 24.00 -11.22 -7.79
CA ALA A 96 25.35 -11.75 -7.98
C ALA A 96 25.84 -11.56 -9.41
N GLY A 97 24.96 -11.67 -10.42
CA GLY A 97 25.32 -11.54 -11.83
C GLY A 97 25.47 -10.10 -12.32
N TYR A 98 24.80 -9.13 -11.67
CA TYR A 98 24.82 -7.74 -12.11
C TYR A 98 26.14 -7.03 -11.81
N GLU A 99 26.49 -6.86 -10.53
CA GLU A 99 27.66 -6.04 -10.16
C GLU A 99 28.98 -6.70 -10.58
N THR A 100 29.11 -8.02 -10.37
CA THR A 100 30.40 -8.70 -10.61
C THR A 100 30.78 -8.78 -12.09
N THR A 101 29.82 -9.08 -12.98
CA THR A 101 30.07 -9.15 -14.42
C THR A 101 30.29 -7.75 -15.02
N ALA A 102 29.52 -6.75 -14.58
CA ALA A 102 29.71 -5.37 -15.02
C ALA A 102 31.10 -4.84 -14.66
N ASN A 103 31.56 -5.09 -13.43
CA ASN A 103 32.90 -4.69 -12.99
C ASN A 103 34.00 -5.46 -13.74
N ALA A 104 33.85 -6.77 -13.94
CA ALA A 104 34.81 -7.56 -14.72
C ALA A 104 35.00 -6.99 -16.14
N LEU A 105 33.89 -6.62 -16.79
CA LEU A 105 33.90 -5.98 -18.10
C LEU A 105 34.57 -4.60 -18.05
N ALA A 106 34.21 -3.77 -17.06
CA ALA A 106 34.81 -2.44 -16.89
C ALA A 106 36.33 -2.50 -16.70
N PHE A 107 36.82 -3.42 -15.86
CA PHE A 107 38.25 -3.66 -15.69
C PHE A 107 38.92 -4.19 -16.96
N THR A 108 38.26 -5.10 -17.68
CA THR A 108 38.78 -5.64 -18.94
C THR A 108 38.96 -4.54 -19.98
N PHE A 109 37.96 -3.65 -20.15
CA PHE A 109 38.08 -2.53 -21.08
C PHE A 109 39.12 -1.51 -20.63
N TYR A 110 39.25 -1.25 -19.32
CA TYR A 110 40.33 -0.43 -18.78
C TYR A 110 41.72 -1.03 -19.08
N LEU A 111 41.90 -2.34 -18.96
CA LEU A 111 43.17 -2.99 -19.29
C LEU A 111 43.44 -2.95 -20.81
N LEU A 112 42.41 -3.14 -21.64
CA LEU A 112 42.56 -3.06 -23.10
C LEU A 112 42.94 -1.66 -23.62
N ILE A 113 42.47 -0.58 -22.99
CA ILE A 113 42.91 0.79 -23.37
C ILE A 113 44.35 1.07 -22.93
N LYS A 114 44.79 0.47 -21.81
CA LYS A 114 46.16 0.62 -21.28
C LYS A 114 47.17 -0.21 -22.08
N HIS A 115 46.71 -1.22 -22.79
CA HIS A 115 47.52 -2.12 -23.61
C HIS A 115 47.00 -2.22 -25.07
N PRO A 116 47.22 -1.18 -25.89
CA PRO A 116 46.73 -1.14 -27.27
C PRO A 116 47.24 -2.27 -28.15
N ASP A 117 48.45 -2.78 -27.88
CA ASP A 117 49.04 -3.95 -28.55
C ASP A 117 48.26 -5.24 -28.28
N ILE A 118 47.81 -5.44 -27.04
CA ILE A 118 46.95 -6.56 -26.66
C ILE A 118 45.55 -6.40 -27.27
N GLN A 119 45.02 -5.18 -27.28
CA GLN A 119 43.74 -4.86 -27.92
C GLN A 119 43.77 -5.15 -29.43
N GLU A 120 44.84 -4.75 -30.12
CA GLU A 120 45.04 -5.01 -31.54
C GLU A 120 45.18 -6.52 -31.82
N LYS A 121 45.98 -7.23 -31.01
CA LYS A 121 46.11 -8.70 -31.13
C LYS A 121 44.77 -9.41 -30.93
N LEU A 122 43.95 -8.95 -29.99
CA LEU A 122 42.58 -9.45 -29.80
C LEU A 122 41.68 -9.14 -30.99
N TYR A 123 41.72 -7.91 -31.51
CA TYR A 123 40.96 -7.52 -32.70
C TYR A 123 41.30 -8.40 -33.91
N GLN A 124 42.59 -8.65 -34.16
CA GLN A 124 43.04 -9.49 -35.27
C GLN A 124 42.56 -10.94 -35.16
N GLU A 125 42.34 -11.48 -33.96
CA GLU A 125 41.79 -12.83 -33.76
C GLU A 125 40.27 -12.88 -34.03
N ILE A 126 39.54 -11.79 -33.78
CA ILE A 126 38.06 -11.81 -33.82
C ILE A 126 37.45 -11.19 -35.08
N LYS A 127 38.20 -10.38 -35.84
CA LYS A 127 37.69 -9.60 -36.98
C LYS A 127 37.03 -10.43 -38.09
N ASP A 128 37.51 -11.66 -38.30
CA ASP A 128 37.06 -12.55 -39.39
C ASP A 128 36.03 -13.59 -38.90
N VAL A 129 35.59 -13.51 -37.64
CA VAL A 129 34.58 -14.40 -37.07
C VAL A 129 33.19 -13.87 -37.38
N GLU A 130 32.51 -14.44 -38.38
CA GLU A 130 31.21 -13.97 -38.86
C GLU A 130 30.05 -14.24 -37.87
N ASP A 131 30.09 -15.35 -37.15
CA ASP A 131 28.99 -15.81 -36.29
C ASP A 131 29.31 -15.68 -34.79
N SER A 132 28.50 -14.95 -34.03
CA SER A 132 28.65 -14.79 -32.56
C SER A 132 27.92 -15.88 -31.75
N ASN A 133 27.83 -17.10 -32.27
CA ASN A 133 27.14 -18.19 -31.57
C ASN A 133 28.00 -18.74 -30.41
N TYR A 134 27.39 -19.53 -29.52
CA TYR A 134 28.07 -20.04 -28.31
C TYR A 134 29.37 -20.78 -28.62
N ASN A 135 29.40 -21.61 -29.66
CA ASN A 135 30.59 -22.40 -30.00
C ASN A 135 31.71 -21.52 -30.54
N SER A 136 31.39 -20.57 -31.43
CA SER A 136 32.35 -19.61 -31.99
C SER A 136 33.02 -18.78 -30.90
N ILE A 137 32.25 -18.25 -29.94
CA ILE A 137 32.81 -17.42 -28.86
C ILE A 137 33.72 -18.23 -27.93
N GLN A 138 33.40 -19.49 -27.67
CA GLN A 138 34.24 -20.35 -26.82
C GLN A 138 35.53 -20.83 -27.51
N SER A 139 35.57 -20.84 -28.86
CA SER A 139 36.78 -21.22 -29.60
C SER A 139 37.83 -20.12 -29.72
N ILE A 140 37.49 -18.86 -29.39
CA ILE A 140 38.40 -17.71 -29.49
C ILE A 140 39.37 -17.75 -28.29
N GLN A 141 40.61 -18.11 -28.56
CA GLN A 141 41.58 -18.49 -27.53
C GLN A 141 42.21 -17.27 -26.85
N TYR A 142 42.54 -16.23 -27.60
CA TYR A 142 43.13 -15.02 -27.05
C TYR A 142 42.08 -14.19 -26.29
N LEU A 143 40.81 -14.23 -26.68
CA LEU A 143 39.71 -13.68 -25.87
C LEU A 143 39.58 -14.34 -24.47
N ASP A 144 39.69 -15.67 -24.38
CA ASP A 144 39.71 -16.37 -23.08
C ASP A 144 40.92 -15.96 -22.22
N GLN A 145 42.07 -15.80 -22.86
CA GLN A 145 43.31 -15.35 -22.23
C GLN A 145 43.20 -13.94 -21.67
N VAL A 146 42.71 -12.98 -22.48
CA VAL A 146 42.51 -11.58 -22.08
C VAL A 146 41.54 -11.47 -20.92
N PHE A 147 40.39 -12.16 -21.01
CA PHE A 147 39.40 -12.10 -19.94
C PHE A 147 39.89 -12.78 -18.66
N SER A 148 40.61 -13.90 -18.78
CA SER A 148 41.19 -14.60 -17.61
C SER A 148 42.26 -13.79 -16.91
N GLU A 149 43.14 -13.14 -17.67
CA GLU A 149 44.14 -12.23 -17.10
C GLU A 149 43.49 -10.99 -16.49
N SER A 150 42.39 -10.49 -17.06
CA SER A 150 41.64 -9.36 -16.49
C SER A 150 41.04 -9.71 -15.13
N LEU A 151 40.49 -10.92 -15.00
CA LEU A 151 39.96 -11.43 -13.74
C LEU A 151 41.05 -11.73 -12.69
N ARG A 152 42.29 -12.05 -13.12
CA ARG A 152 43.44 -12.18 -12.21
C ARG A 152 43.91 -10.79 -11.74
N TYR A 153 44.04 -9.85 -12.67
CA TYR A 153 44.58 -8.51 -12.41
C TYR A 153 43.62 -7.67 -11.56
N TYR A 154 42.32 -7.71 -11.89
CA TYR A 154 41.26 -7.05 -11.12
C TYR A 154 40.09 -8.02 -10.87
N PRO A 155 40.20 -8.91 -9.87
CA PRO A 155 39.08 -9.76 -9.49
C PRO A 155 37.94 -8.90 -8.93
N PRO A 156 36.72 -8.93 -9.49
CA PRO A 156 35.61 -8.13 -8.98
C PRO A 156 35.27 -8.44 -7.53
N LEU A 157 35.40 -9.71 -7.12
CA LEU A 157 35.26 -10.15 -5.75
C LEU A 157 36.65 -10.24 -5.11
N THR A 158 37.02 -9.24 -4.33
CA THR A 158 38.32 -9.20 -3.64
C THR A 158 38.26 -9.70 -2.21
N GLY A 159 37.03 -9.78 -1.67
CA GLY A 159 36.76 -10.32 -0.35
C GLY A 159 37.09 -11.81 -0.23
N PHE A 160 37.39 -12.20 1.00
CA PHE A 160 37.78 -13.55 1.36
C PHE A 160 36.71 -14.59 1.01
N ILE A 161 37.07 -15.63 0.25
CA ILE A 161 36.20 -16.81 0.13
C ILE A 161 36.21 -17.49 1.50
N SER A 162 35.05 -17.49 2.17
CA SER A 162 34.95 -17.99 3.54
C SER A 162 34.42 -19.42 3.61
N ARG A 163 34.89 -20.18 4.61
CA ARG A 163 34.38 -21.51 4.98
C ARG A 163 34.31 -21.61 6.50
N ALA A 164 33.14 -22.00 7.03
CA ALA A 164 33.02 -22.32 8.45
C ALA A 164 33.39 -23.80 8.67
N CYS A 165 34.21 -24.07 9.70
CA CYS A 165 34.58 -25.42 10.10
C CYS A 165 33.38 -26.09 10.77
N ALA A 166 32.94 -27.25 10.28
CA ALA A 166 31.74 -27.93 10.78
C ALA A 166 31.98 -28.68 12.11
N GLU A 167 33.23 -29.06 12.34
CA GLU A 167 33.76 -29.76 13.51
C GLU A 167 35.22 -29.35 13.70
N ASP A 168 35.81 -29.64 14.86
CA ASP A 168 37.23 -29.40 15.07
C ASP A 168 38.04 -30.20 14.04
N HIS A 169 38.83 -29.51 13.22
CA HIS A 169 39.51 -30.14 12.08
C HIS A 169 40.97 -29.70 11.98
N GLN A 170 41.85 -30.66 11.70
CA GLN A 170 43.28 -30.41 11.57
C GLN A 170 43.63 -30.10 10.10
N VAL A 171 44.22 -28.93 9.85
CA VAL A 171 44.71 -28.50 8.54
C VAL A 171 46.21 -28.23 8.65
N GLY A 172 47.03 -29.16 8.17
CA GLY A 172 48.48 -29.12 8.35
C GLY A 172 48.85 -29.20 9.84
N SER A 173 49.62 -28.22 10.32
CA SER A 173 49.99 -28.10 11.74
C SER A 173 48.97 -27.33 12.59
N TYR A 174 47.86 -26.87 12.01
CA TYR A 174 46.87 -26.04 12.70
C TYR A 174 45.59 -26.82 13.01
N THR A 175 45.04 -26.63 14.20
CA THR A 175 43.70 -27.12 14.57
C THR A 175 42.71 -25.96 14.44
N ILE A 176 41.70 -26.14 13.59
CA ILE A 176 40.65 -25.16 13.35
C ILE A 176 39.41 -25.61 14.12
N PRO A 177 38.96 -24.87 15.14
CA PRO A 177 37.81 -25.29 15.94
C PRO A 177 36.51 -25.20 15.13
N LYS A 178 35.53 -26.00 15.53
CA LYS A 178 34.15 -25.94 15.06
C LYS A 178 33.61 -24.51 15.14
N GLY A 179 33.00 -24.05 14.05
CA GLY A 179 32.52 -22.67 13.90
C GLY A 179 33.59 -21.66 13.48
N GLY A 180 34.88 -22.03 13.50
CA GLY A 180 35.97 -21.21 13.01
C GLY A 180 35.81 -20.90 11.52
N ILE A 181 36.02 -19.64 11.11
CA ILE A 181 35.87 -19.20 9.72
C ILE A 181 37.25 -19.09 9.08
N ILE A 182 37.48 -19.88 8.03
CA ILE A 182 38.66 -19.83 7.18
C ILE A 182 38.38 -18.84 6.05
N LEU A 183 39.32 -17.93 5.82
CA LEU A 183 39.22 -16.87 4.82
C LEU A 183 40.35 -17.03 3.80
N ALA A 184 40.01 -17.25 2.52
CA ALA A 184 40.99 -17.28 1.44
C ALA A 184 41.07 -15.91 0.75
N PRO A 185 42.18 -15.16 0.89
CA PRO A 185 42.31 -13.83 0.31
C PRO A 185 42.57 -13.91 -1.21
N VAL A 186 41.52 -13.77 -1.99
CA VAL A 186 41.59 -13.90 -3.46
C VAL A 186 42.54 -12.86 -4.07
N TRP A 187 42.43 -11.61 -3.61
CA TRP A 187 43.31 -10.52 -4.08
C TRP A 187 44.78 -10.82 -3.82
N ASP A 188 45.14 -11.20 -2.60
CA ASP A 188 46.53 -11.48 -2.25
C ASP A 188 47.08 -12.69 -2.99
N ILE A 189 46.28 -13.76 -3.16
CA ILE A 189 46.71 -14.96 -3.90
C ILE A 189 46.91 -14.65 -5.40
N HIS A 190 46.07 -13.80 -6.01
CA HIS A 190 46.21 -13.40 -7.42
C HIS A 190 47.35 -12.42 -7.66
N HIS A 191 47.87 -11.83 -6.57
CA HIS A 191 48.99 -10.89 -6.56
C HIS A 191 50.20 -11.39 -5.75
N ASP A 192 50.29 -12.70 -5.48
CA ASP A 192 51.43 -13.29 -4.78
C ASP A 192 52.53 -13.66 -5.79
N PRO A 193 53.75 -13.09 -5.67
CA PRO A 193 54.84 -13.33 -6.62
C PRO A 193 55.30 -14.79 -6.65
N LYS A 194 54.96 -15.58 -5.62
CA LYS A 194 55.19 -17.03 -5.59
C LYS A 194 54.44 -17.76 -6.69
N TYR A 195 53.25 -17.30 -7.04
CA TYR A 195 52.39 -17.94 -8.04
C TYR A 195 52.36 -17.17 -9.37
N TRP A 196 52.59 -15.85 -9.32
CA TRP A 196 52.46 -14.96 -10.46
C TRP A 196 53.74 -14.11 -10.64
N PRO A 197 54.72 -14.54 -11.46
CA PRO A 197 55.90 -13.72 -11.77
C PRO A 197 55.48 -12.46 -12.54
N ASP A 198 56.11 -11.31 -12.34
CA ASP A 198 55.74 -10.03 -12.97
C ASP A 198 54.28 -9.59 -12.72
N LEU A 199 53.91 -9.53 -11.44
CA LEU A 199 52.54 -9.31 -10.91
C LEU A 199 51.69 -8.27 -11.65
N TRP A 200 52.27 -7.10 -11.87
CA TRP A 200 51.60 -5.91 -12.41
C TRP A 200 51.74 -5.79 -13.93
N LYS A 201 52.28 -6.81 -14.59
CA LYS A 201 52.24 -6.91 -16.05
C LYS A 201 50.97 -7.64 -16.46
N PHE A 202 50.08 -6.93 -17.17
CA PHE A 202 48.93 -7.53 -17.84
C PHE A 202 49.42 -8.41 -18.99
N ASP A 203 49.45 -9.72 -18.78
CA ASP A 203 50.00 -10.69 -19.73
C ASP A 203 49.00 -11.83 -20.00
N PRO A 204 48.15 -11.69 -21.04
CA PRO A 204 47.19 -12.72 -21.42
C PRO A 204 47.83 -14.07 -21.74
N ASP A 205 49.09 -14.11 -22.22
CA ASP A 205 49.74 -15.35 -22.61
C ASP A 205 50.00 -16.28 -21.41
N ARG A 206 49.87 -15.80 -20.15
CA ARG A 206 49.86 -16.64 -18.93
C ARG A 206 48.80 -17.74 -18.98
N PHE A 207 47.68 -17.46 -19.64
CA PHE A 207 46.55 -18.38 -19.76
C PHE A 207 46.54 -19.13 -21.10
N SER A 208 47.65 -19.10 -21.86
CA SER A 208 47.79 -19.90 -23.08
C SER A 208 47.70 -21.41 -22.75
N PRO A 209 47.23 -22.27 -23.66
CA PRO A 209 47.09 -23.71 -23.41
C PRO A 209 48.38 -24.37 -22.89
N GLU A 210 49.54 -23.91 -23.38
CA GLU A 210 50.86 -24.41 -22.98
C GLU A 210 51.23 -24.02 -21.55
N LYS A 211 50.96 -22.77 -21.15
CA LYS A 211 51.31 -22.25 -19.80
C LYS A 211 50.23 -22.52 -18.76
N LYS A 212 48.96 -22.68 -19.17
CA LYS A 212 47.83 -22.92 -18.27
C LYS A 212 47.94 -24.24 -17.50
N THR A 213 48.64 -25.23 -18.06
CA THR A 213 48.87 -26.53 -17.41
C THR A 213 49.94 -26.49 -16.32
N SER A 214 50.85 -25.50 -16.35
CA SER A 214 51.88 -25.29 -15.32
C SER A 214 51.46 -24.31 -14.23
N LEU A 215 50.30 -23.64 -14.37
CA LEU A 215 49.73 -22.80 -13.33
C LEU A 215 49.23 -23.63 -12.15
N ASN A 216 49.48 -23.13 -10.94
CA ASN A 216 48.85 -23.69 -9.76
C ASN A 216 47.34 -23.43 -9.83
N SER A 217 46.55 -24.49 -9.96
CA SER A 217 45.09 -24.41 -10.09
C SER A 217 44.41 -23.79 -8.87
N MET A 218 45.08 -23.74 -7.71
CA MET A 218 44.62 -23.06 -6.51
C MET A 218 45.05 -21.59 -6.43
N ALA A 219 45.92 -21.12 -7.33
CA ALA A 219 46.33 -19.71 -7.38
C ALA A 219 45.41 -18.84 -8.26
N TYR A 220 44.58 -19.46 -9.10
CA TYR A 220 43.60 -18.78 -9.95
C TYR A 220 42.17 -19.17 -9.56
N MET A 221 41.46 -18.26 -8.90
CA MET A 221 40.13 -18.52 -8.30
C MET A 221 39.10 -17.39 -8.44
N PRO A 222 38.94 -16.75 -9.62
CA PRO A 222 38.02 -15.62 -9.78
C PRO A 222 36.53 -16.00 -9.60
N PHE A 223 36.22 -17.29 -9.69
CA PHE A 223 34.88 -17.86 -9.46
C PHE A 223 34.85 -18.78 -8.23
N GLY A 224 35.87 -18.73 -7.38
CA GLY A 224 36.09 -19.62 -6.25
C GLY A 224 36.51 -21.05 -6.63
N ILE A 225 36.84 -21.86 -5.61
CA ILE A 225 37.39 -23.22 -5.78
C ILE A 225 36.63 -24.25 -4.94
N GLY A 226 36.62 -25.51 -5.41
CA GLY A 226 35.98 -26.66 -4.77
C GLY A 226 34.48 -26.76 -5.05
N ARG A 227 33.78 -27.60 -4.28
CA ARG A 227 32.34 -27.92 -4.49
C ARG A 227 31.37 -26.75 -4.27
N ARG A 228 31.84 -25.66 -3.67
CA ARG A 228 31.10 -24.41 -3.40
C ARG A 228 31.72 -23.26 -4.20
N ASN A 229 31.94 -23.48 -5.49
CA ASN A 229 32.36 -22.46 -6.46
C ASN A 229 31.14 -21.76 -7.10
N CYS A 230 31.37 -20.71 -7.87
CA CYS A 230 30.32 -19.92 -8.49
C CYS A 230 29.55 -20.74 -9.54
N ILE A 231 28.26 -20.99 -9.23
CA ILE A 231 27.33 -21.69 -10.12
C ILE A 231 27.09 -20.94 -11.43
N GLY A 232 27.21 -19.60 -11.42
CA GLY A 232 27.03 -18.73 -12.58
C GLY A 232 28.27 -18.55 -13.46
N SER A 233 29.41 -19.19 -13.13
CA SER A 233 30.70 -18.94 -13.80
C SER A 233 30.65 -19.07 -15.33
N ARG A 234 30.03 -20.13 -15.85
CA ARG A 234 29.91 -20.33 -17.31
C ARG A 234 29.03 -19.27 -17.97
N PHE A 235 27.98 -18.83 -17.30
CA PHE A 235 27.08 -17.80 -17.79
C PHE A 235 27.78 -16.43 -17.82
N ALA A 236 28.44 -16.05 -16.73
CA ALA A 236 29.21 -14.81 -16.65
C ALA A 236 30.35 -14.77 -17.67
N GLN A 237 31.09 -15.88 -17.85
CA GLN A 237 32.14 -15.96 -18.88
C GLN A 237 31.58 -15.82 -20.30
N LEU A 238 30.45 -16.46 -20.60
CA LEU A 238 29.81 -16.32 -21.90
C LEU A 238 29.36 -14.88 -22.15
N GLU A 239 28.65 -14.29 -21.18
CA GLU A 239 28.15 -12.91 -21.25
C GLU A 239 29.30 -11.91 -21.46
N ALA A 240 30.36 -12.04 -20.66
CA ALA A 240 31.51 -11.14 -20.74
C ALA A 240 32.26 -11.30 -22.08
N LYS A 241 32.58 -12.54 -22.48
CA LYS A 241 33.27 -12.81 -23.76
C LYS A 241 32.46 -12.34 -24.95
N LEU A 242 31.15 -12.59 -24.97
CA LEU A 242 30.28 -12.13 -26.04
C LEU A 242 30.25 -10.60 -26.12
N THR A 243 30.22 -9.94 -24.96
CA THR A 243 30.23 -8.47 -24.87
C THR A 243 31.55 -7.91 -25.39
N ILE A 244 32.69 -8.43 -24.93
CA ILE A 244 34.03 -8.04 -25.40
C ILE A 244 34.15 -8.28 -26.90
N PHE A 245 33.77 -9.47 -27.39
CA PHE A 245 33.78 -9.81 -28.81
C PHE A 245 33.00 -8.80 -29.64
N ARG A 246 31.75 -8.52 -29.29
CA ARG A 246 30.88 -7.59 -30.04
C ARG A 246 31.41 -6.16 -30.03
N LEU A 247 32.01 -5.75 -28.92
CA LEU A 247 32.51 -4.39 -28.74
C LEU A 247 33.86 -4.17 -29.40
N VAL A 248 34.84 -5.05 -29.19
CA VAL A 248 36.19 -4.96 -29.80
C VAL A 248 36.12 -5.18 -31.32
N ASN A 249 35.20 -6.00 -31.83
CA ASN A 249 35.04 -6.18 -33.27
C ASN A 249 34.53 -4.92 -33.99
N LYS A 250 33.84 -4.02 -33.26
CA LYS A 250 33.25 -2.79 -33.82
C LYS A 250 34.00 -1.52 -33.46
N PHE A 251 34.66 -1.49 -32.32
CA PHE A 251 35.24 -0.29 -31.75
C PHE A 251 36.67 -0.54 -31.29
N LYS A 252 37.53 0.43 -31.60
CA LYS A 252 38.82 0.59 -30.94
C LYS A 252 38.64 1.52 -29.75
N PHE A 253 39.11 1.11 -28.58
CA PHE A 253 39.02 1.85 -27.34
C PHE A 253 40.32 2.62 -27.08
N GLU A 254 40.18 3.89 -26.71
CA GLU A 254 41.28 4.81 -26.44
C GLU A 254 41.05 5.56 -25.11
N THR A 255 42.12 6.07 -24.52
CA THR A 255 42.03 6.94 -23.34
C THR A 255 41.40 8.30 -23.70
N CYS A 256 40.77 8.96 -22.74
CA CYS A 256 40.22 10.32 -22.87
C CYS A 256 40.73 11.21 -21.72
N GLU A 257 40.43 12.52 -21.78
CA GLU A 257 40.86 13.49 -20.74
C GLU A 257 40.38 13.14 -19.32
N LYS A 258 39.32 12.34 -19.20
CA LYS A 258 38.74 11.90 -17.91
C LYS A 258 39.15 10.49 -17.50
N THR A 259 40.03 9.83 -18.25
CA THR A 259 40.53 8.49 -17.91
C THR A 259 41.57 8.62 -16.79
N GLU A 260 41.26 8.11 -15.61
CA GLU A 260 42.14 8.14 -14.45
C GLU A 260 43.13 6.96 -14.48
N ASP A 261 44.40 7.20 -14.12
CA ASP A 261 45.45 6.18 -13.98
C ASP A 261 46.41 6.56 -12.84
N PRO A 262 46.56 5.75 -11.77
CA PRO A 262 45.91 4.45 -11.55
C PRO A 262 44.39 4.57 -11.34
N LEU A 263 43.64 3.56 -11.78
CA LEU A 263 42.19 3.49 -11.65
C LEU A 263 41.77 3.49 -10.16
N PRO A 264 40.99 4.48 -9.68
CA PRO A 264 40.54 4.47 -8.30
C PRO A 264 39.54 3.34 -8.05
N LEU A 265 39.87 2.51 -7.07
CA LEU A 265 39.07 1.37 -6.65
C LEU A 265 38.27 1.73 -5.41
N VAL A 266 36.96 1.44 -5.43
CA VAL A 266 36.07 1.60 -4.27
C VAL A 266 35.52 0.23 -3.91
N CYS A 267 35.61 -0.13 -2.63
CA CYS A 267 35.07 -1.38 -2.11
C CYS A 267 33.98 -1.07 -1.08
N PRO A 268 32.74 -0.72 -1.51
CA PRO A 268 31.68 -0.38 -0.57
C PRO A 268 31.16 -1.61 0.19
N THR A 269 31.45 -2.83 -0.28
CA THR A 269 31.09 -4.10 0.36
C THR A 269 32.23 -5.14 0.26
N VAL A 270 32.01 -6.25 -0.45
CA VAL A 270 32.99 -7.32 -0.76
C VAL A 270 33.38 -7.34 -2.24
N VAL A 271 32.77 -6.46 -3.04
CA VAL A 271 32.99 -6.29 -4.48
C VAL A 271 33.76 -4.98 -4.69
N ILE A 272 34.84 -5.02 -5.48
CA ILE A 272 35.53 -3.81 -5.91
C ILE A 272 34.88 -3.27 -7.18
N ASN A 273 34.60 -1.96 -7.13
CA ASN A 273 34.08 -1.17 -8.22
C ASN A 273 35.15 -0.19 -8.69
N PRO A 274 35.31 0.03 -9.99
CA PRO A 274 36.04 1.20 -10.48
C PRO A 274 35.22 2.47 -10.21
N ALA A 275 35.81 3.51 -9.64
CA ALA A 275 35.07 4.71 -9.27
C ALA A 275 34.50 5.45 -10.49
N ASN A 276 35.28 5.54 -11.59
CA ASN A 276 34.89 6.16 -12.87
C ASN A 276 35.75 5.61 -14.04
N VAL A 277 35.22 4.70 -14.86
CA VAL A 277 35.89 4.28 -16.12
C VAL A 277 35.39 5.14 -17.27
N ASN A 278 36.14 6.19 -17.62
CA ASN A 278 35.84 7.01 -18.79
C ASN A 278 36.73 6.58 -19.96
N ILE A 279 36.14 6.27 -21.12
CA ILE A 279 36.86 5.82 -22.32
C ILE A 279 36.34 6.54 -23.57
N SER A 280 37.23 6.75 -24.54
CA SER A 280 36.86 7.15 -25.90
C SER A 280 36.75 5.90 -26.79
N PHE A 281 35.86 5.93 -27.77
CA PHE A 281 35.70 4.84 -28.75
C PHE A 281 35.81 5.39 -30.17
N VAL A 282 36.62 4.72 -30.98
CA VAL A 282 36.78 4.97 -32.42
C VAL A 282 36.12 3.82 -33.16
N LEU A 283 35.14 4.13 -34.01
CA LEU A 283 34.45 3.12 -34.82
C LEU A 283 35.42 2.54 -35.86
N LEU A 284 35.61 1.22 -35.86
CA LEU A 284 36.38 0.50 -36.86
C LEU A 284 35.50 0.27 -38.08
N VAL A 285 35.60 1.16 -39.08
CA VAL A 285 34.73 1.13 -40.27
C VAL A 285 35.16 -0.01 -41.20
N SER A 286 34.42 -1.12 -41.19
CA SER A 286 34.15 -1.89 -42.41
C SER A 286 32.93 -1.26 -43.09
N GLY A 287 33.06 -0.92 -44.36
CA GLY A 287 32.17 -0.01 -45.07
C GLY A 287 30.68 -0.35 -44.99
N LYS A 288 29.92 0.47 -44.26
CA LYS A 288 28.50 0.89 -44.46
C LYS A 288 28.06 1.75 -43.25
N GLY A 289 28.68 2.93 -43.08
CA GLY A 289 28.62 3.69 -41.81
C GLY A 289 27.72 4.94 -41.75
N SER A 290 27.12 5.40 -42.85
CA SER A 290 26.29 6.62 -42.83
C SER A 290 24.82 6.35 -42.43
N THR A 291 24.27 5.19 -42.80
CA THR A 291 22.83 4.92 -42.61
C THR A 291 22.45 4.52 -41.19
N GLU A 292 23.31 3.87 -40.39
CA GLU A 292 22.90 3.39 -39.06
C GLU A 292 22.80 4.50 -38.00
N MET A 293 23.64 5.52 -38.07
CA MET A 293 23.64 6.67 -37.14
C MET A 293 22.47 7.62 -37.41
N GLU A 294 22.14 7.82 -38.69
CA GLU A 294 20.92 8.51 -39.13
C GLU A 294 19.66 7.74 -38.70
N VAL A 295 19.67 6.40 -38.81
CA VAL A 295 18.54 5.57 -38.34
C VAL A 295 18.38 5.65 -36.82
N PHE A 296 19.46 5.62 -36.04
CA PHE A 296 19.36 5.71 -34.57
C PHE A 296 18.88 7.09 -34.09
N SER A 297 19.41 8.17 -34.66
CA SER A 297 18.94 9.54 -34.37
C SER A 297 17.48 9.73 -34.81
N THR A 298 17.10 9.20 -35.97
CA THR A 298 15.71 9.20 -36.45
C THR A 298 14.80 8.43 -35.49
N ILE A 299 15.22 7.26 -35.00
CA ILE A 299 14.42 6.50 -34.03
C ILE A 299 14.26 7.26 -32.72
N LEU A 300 15.32 7.90 -32.19
CA LEU A 300 15.20 8.71 -30.98
C LEU A 300 14.27 9.91 -31.17
N VAL A 301 14.35 10.59 -32.32
CA VAL A 301 13.43 11.68 -32.67
C VAL A 301 12.00 11.17 -32.80
N VAL A 302 11.78 10.00 -33.41
CA VAL A 302 10.45 9.38 -33.52
C VAL A 302 9.91 8.99 -32.14
N LEU A 303 10.73 8.41 -31.26
CA LEU A 303 10.34 8.05 -29.90
C LEU A 303 10.02 9.28 -29.04
N ALA A 304 10.85 10.33 -29.12
CA ALA A 304 10.62 11.59 -28.43
C ALA A 304 9.36 12.30 -28.97
N SER A 305 9.16 12.29 -30.29
CA SER A 305 7.96 12.83 -30.93
C SER A 305 6.71 12.05 -30.52
N TYR A 306 6.78 10.72 -30.49
CA TYR A 306 5.69 9.87 -30.03
C TYR A 306 5.37 10.14 -28.56
N LEU A 307 6.38 10.23 -27.68
CA LEU A 307 6.19 10.58 -26.28
C LEU A 307 5.56 11.98 -26.13
N GLY A 308 6.03 12.95 -26.91
CA GLY A 308 5.44 14.28 -26.98
C GLY A 308 3.97 14.26 -27.40
N LEU A 309 3.61 13.47 -28.40
CA LEU A 309 2.21 13.26 -28.83
C LEU A 309 1.36 12.59 -27.74
N VAL A 310 1.90 11.62 -27.02
CA VAL A 310 1.21 10.96 -25.89
C VAL A 310 0.95 11.96 -24.77
N ILE A 311 1.94 12.76 -24.39
CA ILE A 311 1.80 13.81 -23.36
C ILE A 311 0.80 14.88 -23.82
N LEU A 312 0.88 15.32 -25.07
CA LEU A 312 -0.06 16.30 -25.64
C LEU A 312 -1.48 15.76 -25.65
N ARG A 313 -1.69 14.50 -26.09
CA ARG A 313 -3.00 13.85 -26.09
C ARG A 313 -3.55 13.72 -24.67
N TRP A 314 -2.71 13.33 -23.71
CA TRP A 314 -3.09 13.27 -22.30
C TRP A 314 -3.50 14.66 -21.79
N ALA A 315 -2.73 15.70 -22.09
CA ALA A 315 -3.01 17.07 -21.65
C ALA A 315 -4.31 17.62 -22.27
N ILE A 316 -4.56 17.37 -23.56
CA ILE A 316 -5.81 17.74 -24.24
C ILE A 316 -7.00 17.01 -23.59
N ASN A 317 -6.90 15.70 -23.41
CA ASN A 317 -7.97 14.90 -22.79
C ASN A 317 -8.27 15.39 -21.37
N ARG A 318 -7.24 15.67 -20.58
CA ARG A 318 -7.39 16.17 -19.22
C ARG A 318 -8.03 17.55 -19.18
N HIS A 319 -7.60 18.46 -20.05
CA HIS A 319 -8.22 19.78 -20.21
C HIS A 319 -9.71 19.68 -20.58
N GLN A 320 -10.06 18.73 -21.46
CA GLN A 320 -11.46 18.47 -21.80
C GLN A 320 -12.26 17.91 -20.62
N ARG A 321 -11.67 17.02 -19.80
CA ARG A 321 -12.29 16.50 -18.56
C ARG A 321 -12.55 17.60 -17.54
N LEU A 322 -11.57 18.49 -17.31
CA LEU A 322 -11.69 19.63 -16.40
C LEU A 322 -12.70 20.71 -16.86
N LYS A 323 -13.11 20.68 -18.13
CA LYS A 323 -14.20 21.51 -18.67
C LYS A 323 -15.56 20.82 -18.72
N LEU A 324 -15.66 19.56 -18.28
CA LEU A 324 -16.90 18.78 -18.36
C LEU A 324 -18.07 19.46 -17.65
N LEU A 325 -17.90 19.87 -16.40
CA LEU A 325 -18.97 20.47 -15.59
C LEU A 325 -19.42 21.82 -16.16
N LYS A 326 -18.45 22.67 -16.55
CA LYS A 326 -18.71 23.95 -17.21
C LYS A 326 -19.48 23.80 -18.52
N ARG A 327 -19.20 22.77 -19.31
CA ARG A 327 -19.95 22.44 -20.55
C ARG A 327 -21.40 22.01 -20.28
N HIS A 328 -21.67 21.43 -19.10
CA HIS A 328 -23.01 21.04 -18.65
C HIS A 328 -23.71 22.16 -17.88
N GLY A 329 -23.15 23.37 -17.85
CA GLY A 329 -23.74 24.51 -17.15
C GLY A 329 -23.70 24.41 -15.62
N ILE A 330 -22.88 23.52 -15.07
CA ILE A 330 -22.69 23.39 -13.61
C ILE A 330 -21.61 24.38 -13.17
N PRO A 331 -21.93 25.37 -12.32
CA PRO A 331 -20.97 26.37 -11.83
C PRO A 331 -20.01 25.75 -10.81
N GLY A 332 -18.88 26.40 -10.53
CA GLY A 332 -17.95 25.93 -9.51
C GLY A 332 -16.57 26.59 -9.57
N PRO A 333 -15.68 26.29 -8.61
CA PRO A 333 -14.31 26.80 -8.61
C PRO A 333 -13.52 26.31 -9.83
N GLU A 334 -12.66 27.17 -10.36
CA GLU A 334 -11.76 26.78 -11.46
C GLU A 334 -10.74 25.74 -10.95
N PRO A 335 -10.62 24.56 -11.60
CA PRO A 335 -9.73 23.51 -11.14
C PRO A 335 -8.29 23.75 -11.55
N SER A 336 -7.34 23.35 -10.70
CA SER A 336 -5.94 23.21 -11.08
C SER A 336 -5.79 22.11 -12.14
N PHE A 337 -4.78 22.21 -13.00
CA PHE A 337 -4.59 21.25 -14.08
C PHE A 337 -4.26 19.83 -13.57
N LEU A 338 -3.51 19.70 -12.48
CA LEU A 338 -3.07 18.39 -11.95
C LEU A 338 -3.93 17.92 -10.79
N SER A 339 -4.08 18.70 -9.73
CA SER A 339 -4.79 18.28 -8.51
C SER A 339 -6.30 18.54 -8.57
N GLY A 340 -6.79 19.27 -9.59
CA GLY A 340 -8.17 19.77 -9.59
C GLY A 340 -8.32 20.77 -8.44
N ASN A 341 -9.24 20.50 -7.52
CA ASN A 341 -9.46 21.26 -6.30
C ASN A 341 -8.99 20.50 -5.04
N MET A 342 -8.23 19.40 -5.19
CA MET A 342 -7.77 18.58 -4.06
C MET A 342 -6.90 19.38 -3.08
N ASP A 343 -5.96 20.21 -3.57
CA ASP A 343 -5.06 20.96 -2.69
C ASP A 343 -5.82 22.00 -1.87
N THR A 344 -6.79 22.69 -2.49
CA THR A 344 -7.69 23.62 -1.80
C THR A 344 -8.59 22.92 -0.77
N LEU A 345 -9.03 21.69 -1.04
CA LEU A 345 -9.81 20.90 -0.09
C LEU A 345 -8.98 20.39 1.09
N LYS A 346 -7.65 20.36 0.97
CA LYS A 346 -6.74 19.91 2.03
C LYS A 346 -6.19 21.06 2.89
N SER A 347 -6.17 22.27 2.36
CA SER A 347 -5.77 23.47 3.09
C SER A 347 -6.88 23.96 4.00
N GLU A 348 -6.52 24.68 5.07
CA GLU A 348 -7.47 25.46 5.88
C GLU A 348 -8.27 26.47 5.02
N PRO A 349 -9.57 26.65 5.24
CA PRO A 349 -10.40 26.05 6.31
C PRO A 349 -10.81 24.59 6.01
N THR A 350 -11.45 23.90 6.96
CA THR A 350 -11.85 22.49 6.80
C THR A 350 -12.64 22.23 5.50
N PRO A 351 -12.66 21.00 4.94
CA PRO A 351 -13.41 20.71 3.71
C PRO A 351 -14.88 21.12 3.77
N ASN A 352 -15.50 21.00 4.95
CA ASN A 352 -16.90 21.39 5.16
C ASN A 352 -17.06 22.91 5.05
N ASP A 353 -16.20 23.71 5.70
CA ASP A 353 -16.24 25.18 5.61
C ASP A 353 -16.02 25.66 4.17
N LEU A 354 -15.12 25.00 3.44
CA LEU A 354 -14.89 25.30 2.03
C LEU A 354 -16.13 24.99 1.18
N ILE A 355 -16.77 23.84 1.39
CA ILE A 355 -18.04 23.49 0.72
C ILE A 355 -19.13 24.51 1.08
N THR A 356 -19.27 24.91 2.35
CA THR A 356 -20.20 25.97 2.76
C THR A 356 -19.92 27.28 2.02
N SER A 357 -18.65 27.66 1.86
CA SER A 357 -18.28 28.86 1.12
C SER A 357 -18.66 28.77 -0.36
N TRP A 358 -18.48 27.60 -0.99
CA TRP A 358 -18.85 27.36 -2.38
C TRP A 358 -20.36 27.28 -2.59
N LEU A 359 -21.13 26.74 -1.64
CA LEU A 359 -22.59 26.80 -1.67
C LEU A 359 -23.09 28.25 -1.65
N LYS A 360 -22.49 29.10 -0.82
CA LYS A 360 -22.82 30.54 -0.80
C LYS A 360 -22.46 31.24 -2.11
N GLN A 361 -21.35 30.86 -2.74
CA GLN A 361 -20.85 31.50 -3.95
C GLN A 361 -21.56 31.04 -5.24
N TYR A 362 -21.81 29.74 -5.38
CA TYR A 362 -22.28 29.11 -6.62
C TYR A 362 -23.73 28.64 -6.54
N GLY A 363 -24.34 28.65 -5.36
CA GLY A 363 -25.71 28.22 -5.11
C GLY A 363 -25.84 26.74 -4.73
N ASN A 364 -27.09 26.24 -4.71
CA ASN A 364 -27.43 24.90 -4.22
C ASN A 364 -26.88 23.75 -5.08
N VAL A 365 -26.39 24.02 -6.29
CA VAL A 365 -25.77 23.03 -7.16
C VAL A 365 -24.50 23.60 -7.75
N PHE A 366 -23.36 22.99 -7.42
CA PHE A 366 -22.06 23.37 -7.96
C PHE A 366 -21.18 22.15 -8.14
N GLY A 367 -20.07 22.31 -8.88
CA GLY A 367 -19.16 21.24 -9.23
C GLY A 367 -17.71 21.57 -8.93
N TYR A 368 -16.94 20.57 -8.52
CA TYR A 368 -15.49 20.68 -8.33
C TYR A 368 -14.80 19.41 -8.84
N TYR A 369 -13.47 19.39 -8.88
CA TYR A 369 -12.70 18.24 -9.34
C TYR A 369 -11.76 17.69 -8.26
N LEU A 370 -11.67 16.37 -8.13
CA LEU A 370 -10.55 15.70 -7.47
C LEU A 370 -9.67 15.07 -8.54
N GLY A 371 -8.51 15.67 -8.80
CA GLY A 371 -7.73 15.33 -9.99
C GLY A 371 -8.53 15.66 -11.26
N GLU A 372 -8.92 14.63 -12.00
CA GLU A 372 -9.81 14.77 -13.17
C GLU A 372 -11.23 14.24 -12.94
N ILE A 373 -11.55 13.77 -11.73
CA ILE A 373 -12.84 13.19 -11.39
C ILE A 373 -13.82 14.33 -11.04
N PRO A 374 -14.94 14.48 -11.75
CA PRO A 374 -15.92 15.52 -11.47
C PRO A 374 -16.80 15.14 -10.28
N TYR A 375 -16.91 16.04 -9.31
CA TYR A 375 -17.86 15.97 -8.21
C TYR A 375 -18.92 17.06 -8.39
N VAL A 376 -20.18 16.73 -8.14
CA VAL A 376 -21.29 17.68 -8.15
C VAL A 376 -21.94 17.67 -6.78
N VAL A 377 -21.87 18.80 -6.08
CA VAL A 377 -22.54 18.98 -4.79
C VAL A 377 -23.98 19.42 -5.04
N VAL A 378 -24.92 18.74 -4.40
CA VAL A 378 -26.36 19.04 -4.51
C VAL A 378 -26.94 19.28 -3.12
N ASN A 379 -27.28 20.53 -2.82
CA ASN A 379 -27.92 20.99 -1.59
C ASN A 379 -29.43 21.25 -1.78
N ASP A 380 -30.10 20.45 -2.60
CA ASP A 380 -31.56 20.47 -2.77
C ASP A 380 -32.15 19.10 -2.44
N LEU A 381 -33.04 19.04 -1.45
CA LEU A 381 -33.56 17.77 -0.94
C LEU A 381 -34.43 17.00 -1.95
N GLU A 382 -35.14 17.67 -2.86
CA GLU A 382 -35.95 16.99 -3.87
C GLU A 382 -35.06 16.42 -4.99
N MET A 383 -34.02 17.14 -5.39
CA MET A 383 -32.98 16.60 -6.28
C MET A 383 -32.25 15.42 -5.64
N LEU A 384 -31.87 15.51 -4.36
CA LEU A 384 -31.26 14.40 -3.63
C LEU A 384 -32.22 13.21 -3.51
N LYS A 385 -33.51 13.44 -3.28
CA LYS A 385 -34.53 12.38 -3.27
C LYS A 385 -34.65 11.70 -4.63
N GLN A 386 -34.60 12.48 -5.71
CA GLN A 386 -34.56 11.95 -7.07
C GLN A 386 -33.32 11.05 -7.26
N ILE A 387 -32.13 11.55 -6.96
CA ILE A 387 -30.85 10.85 -7.16
C ILE A 387 -30.70 9.60 -6.27
N PHE A 388 -30.94 9.73 -4.97
CA PHE A 388 -30.62 8.68 -4.00
C PHE A 388 -31.72 7.62 -3.86
N ILE A 389 -32.96 7.92 -4.28
CA ILE A 389 -34.13 7.05 -4.09
C ILE A 389 -34.81 6.71 -5.41
N LYS A 390 -35.29 7.71 -6.18
CA LYS A 390 -36.14 7.47 -7.37
C LYS A 390 -35.32 6.88 -8.54
N ASP A 391 -34.20 7.51 -8.87
CA ASP A 391 -33.38 7.21 -10.04
C ASP A 391 -32.20 6.30 -9.67
N PHE A 392 -32.41 5.41 -8.70
CA PHE A 392 -31.37 4.54 -8.14
C PHE A 392 -30.65 3.72 -9.21
N ASN A 393 -31.32 3.31 -10.29
CA ASN A 393 -30.71 2.52 -11.35
C ASN A 393 -29.56 3.26 -12.06
N VAL A 394 -29.68 4.60 -12.22
CA VAL A 394 -28.62 5.46 -12.77
C VAL A 394 -27.54 5.73 -11.72
N PHE A 395 -27.96 5.92 -10.47
CA PHE A 395 -27.10 6.28 -9.34
C PHE A 395 -26.86 5.08 -8.40
N THR A 396 -26.55 3.90 -8.96
CA THR A 396 -26.46 2.65 -8.17
C THR A 396 -25.20 2.62 -7.31
N ASN A 397 -24.10 3.17 -7.83
CA ASN A 397 -22.74 2.97 -7.29
C ASN A 397 -22.23 4.21 -6.55
N ARG A 398 -21.14 4.02 -5.79
CA ARG A 398 -20.31 5.13 -5.29
C ARG A 398 -19.13 5.35 -6.22
N GLN A 399 -18.43 6.46 -6.05
CA GLN A 399 -17.17 6.70 -6.75
C GLN A 399 -16.17 5.57 -6.48
N GLU A 400 -15.44 5.19 -7.52
CA GLU A 400 -14.38 4.20 -7.40
C GLU A 400 -13.24 4.70 -6.51
N MET A 401 -12.68 3.82 -5.69
CA MET A 401 -11.49 4.14 -4.92
C MET A 401 -10.34 4.47 -5.88
N HIS A 402 -9.56 5.49 -5.55
CA HIS A 402 -8.43 5.91 -6.38
C HIS A 402 -7.29 4.88 -6.45
N LEU A 403 -7.18 4.04 -5.41
CA LEU A 403 -6.29 2.89 -5.36
C LEU A 403 -7.12 1.61 -5.27
N ASP A 404 -6.85 0.67 -6.17
CA ASP A 404 -7.47 -0.66 -6.17
C ASP A 404 -6.72 -1.59 -5.20
N VAL A 405 -6.94 -1.39 -3.90
CA VAL A 405 -6.27 -2.17 -2.84
C VAL A 405 -7.16 -3.30 -2.34
N SER A 406 -6.59 -4.51 -2.30
CA SER A 406 -7.23 -5.67 -1.66
C SER A 406 -7.03 -5.58 -0.14
N PRO A 407 -8.04 -5.91 0.68
CA PRO A 407 -9.35 -6.45 0.30
C PRO A 407 -10.45 -5.39 0.11
N LEU A 408 -10.13 -4.09 0.21
CA LEU A 408 -11.12 -3.00 0.15
C LEU A 408 -11.98 -3.03 -1.12
N ASN A 409 -11.41 -3.42 -2.25
CA ASN A 409 -12.10 -3.50 -3.53
C ASN A 409 -13.22 -4.56 -3.59
N LYS A 410 -13.24 -5.53 -2.66
CA LYS A 410 -14.26 -6.59 -2.55
C LYS A 410 -15.25 -6.34 -1.42
N THR A 411 -15.21 -5.16 -0.81
CA THR A 411 -16.11 -4.79 0.30
C THR A 411 -17.47 -4.36 -0.20
N ILE A 412 -18.51 -4.50 0.64
CA ILE A 412 -19.85 -3.99 0.37
C ILE A 412 -19.89 -2.48 0.07
N ILE A 413 -18.86 -1.74 0.48
CA ILE A 413 -18.70 -0.33 0.18
C ILE A 413 -18.32 -0.10 -1.29
N ALA A 414 -17.40 -0.91 -1.82
CA ALA A 414 -16.79 -0.76 -3.14
C ALA A 414 -17.47 -1.56 -4.25
N LEU A 415 -18.12 -2.68 -3.91
CA LEU A 415 -18.85 -3.52 -4.88
C LEU A 415 -19.87 -2.70 -5.69
N LYS A 416 -20.11 -3.12 -6.92
CA LYS A 416 -20.95 -2.43 -7.90
C LYS A 416 -22.15 -3.25 -8.35
N ASP A 417 -23.18 -2.54 -8.80
CA ASP A 417 -24.30 -3.07 -9.57
C ASP A 417 -24.94 -4.32 -8.95
N LYS A 418 -25.06 -5.38 -9.75
CA LYS A 418 -25.66 -6.66 -9.37
C LYS A 418 -24.92 -7.30 -8.19
N ARG A 419 -23.58 -7.32 -8.21
CA ARG A 419 -22.80 -7.98 -7.14
C ARG A 419 -22.97 -7.28 -5.80
N TRP A 420 -23.00 -5.95 -5.79
CA TRP A 420 -23.35 -5.19 -4.59
C TRP A 420 -24.73 -5.56 -4.07
N LYS A 421 -25.74 -5.66 -4.94
CA LYS A 421 -27.12 -6.00 -4.54
C LYS A 421 -27.19 -7.39 -3.91
N GLU A 422 -26.52 -8.38 -4.50
CA GLU A 422 -26.42 -9.75 -3.98
C GLU A 422 -25.77 -9.76 -2.59
N VAL A 423 -24.55 -9.20 -2.47
CA VAL A 423 -23.82 -9.17 -1.19
C VAL A 423 -24.57 -8.36 -0.14
N ARG A 424 -25.21 -7.22 -0.50
CA ARG A 424 -26.04 -6.44 0.43
C ARG A 424 -27.21 -7.26 0.95
N SER A 425 -27.87 -8.01 0.08
CA SER A 425 -29.01 -8.86 0.44
C SER A 425 -28.60 -9.97 1.41
N LEU A 426 -27.43 -10.58 1.20
CA LEU A 426 -26.89 -11.62 2.08
C LEU A 426 -26.47 -11.08 3.46
N LEU A 427 -25.91 -9.87 3.51
CA LEU A 427 -25.41 -9.27 4.76
C LEU A 427 -26.49 -8.55 5.58
N THR A 428 -27.60 -8.11 4.97
CA THR A 428 -28.65 -7.34 5.67
C THR A 428 -29.29 -8.11 6.85
N PRO A 429 -29.60 -9.42 6.75
CA PRO A 429 -30.15 -10.19 7.87
C PRO A 429 -29.28 -10.19 9.14
N THR A 430 -27.97 -10.05 8.98
CA THR A 430 -26.99 -9.95 10.08
C THR A 430 -27.24 -8.74 10.98
N PHE A 431 -27.78 -7.65 10.42
CA PHE A 431 -28.10 -6.42 11.14
C PHE A 431 -29.60 -6.27 11.46
N SER A 432 -30.34 -7.39 11.50
CA SER A 432 -31.74 -7.40 11.92
C SER A 432 -31.89 -7.14 13.43
N SER A 433 -33.06 -6.65 13.87
CA SER A 433 -33.34 -6.40 15.29
C SER A 433 -33.08 -7.63 16.16
N GLY A 434 -33.44 -8.82 15.67
CA GLY A 434 -33.27 -10.07 16.40
C GLY A 434 -31.80 -10.42 16.63
N LYS A 435 -30.95 -10.24 15.62
CA LYS A 435 -29.50 -10.49 15.73
C LYS A 435 -28.80 -9.43 16.60
N ILE A 436 -29.17 -8.16 16.43
CA ILE A 436 -28.63 -7.06 17.24
C ILE A 436 -28.99 -7.22 18.73
N LYS A 437 -30.22 -7.68 19.03
CA LYS A 437 -30.65 -7.97 20.41
C LYS A 437 -29.77 -9.04 21.07
N LEU A 438 -29.29 -10.03 20.31
CA LEU A 438 -28.39 -11.07 20.83
C LEU A 438 -26.99 -10.53 21.11
N MET A 439 -26.53 -9.56 20.33
CA MET A 439 -25.24 -8.89 20.53
C MET A 439 -25.24 -7.93 21.72
N THR A 440 -26.41 -7.52 22.23
CA THR A 440 -26.53 -6.54 23.33
C THR A 440 -25.72 -6.95 24.56
N ASN A 441 -25.71 -8.23 24.93
CA ASN A 441 -24.94 -8.72 26.08
C ASN A 441 -23.42 -8.62 25.87
N ILE A 442 -22.95 -8.69 24.62
CA ILE A 442 -21.52 -8.51 24.31
C ILE A 442 -21.16 -7.03 24.46
N VAL A 443 -21.98 -6.15 23.87
CA VAL A 443 -21.79 -4.70 23.97
C VAL A 443 -21.80 -4.26 25.45
N ASP A 444 -22.79 -4.70 26.24
CA ASP A 444 -22.94 -4.33 27.65
C ASP A 444 -21.69 -4.69 28.47
N LYS A 445 -21.18 -5.92 28.30
CA LYS A 445 -19.93 -6.36 28.96
C LYS A 445 -18.72 -5.54 28.55
N LYS A 446 -18.64 -5.07 27.30
CA LYS A 446 -17.54 -4.21 26.85
C LYS A 446 -17.67 -2.80 27.39
N VAL A 447 -18.90 -2.29 27.53
CA VAL A 447 -19.18 -1.00 28.18
C VAL A 447 -18.86 -1.04 29.67
N ASP A 448 -19.06 -2.18 30.36
CA ASP A 448 -18.65 -2.33 31.76
C ASP A 448 -17.15 -2.13 31.97
N VAL A 449 -16.32 -2.58 31.02
CA VAL A 449 -14.88 -2.30 31.03
C VAL A 449 -14.62 -0.79 30.91
N THR A 450 -15.32 -0.10 30.02
CA THR A 450 -15.21 1.37 29.90
C THR A 450 -15.61 2.07 31.19
N VAL A 451 -16.72 1.65 31.81
CA VAL A 451 -17.18 2.20 33.10
C VAL A 451 -16.11 2.00 34.17
N ALA A 452 -15.49 0.83 34.24
CA ALA A 452 -14.41 0.55 35.20
C ALA A 452 -13.18 1.44 34.95
N GLU A 453 -12.78 1.64 33.70
CA GLU A 453 -11.68 2.55 33.36
C GLU A 453 -12.01 4.01 33.71
N VAL A 454 -13.24 4.48 33.44
CA VAL A 454 -13.67 5.82 33.85
C VAL A 454 -13.76 5.94 35.37
N SER A 455 -14.16 4.90 36.11
CA SER A 455 -14.15 4.91 37.58
C SER A 455 -12.75 5.17 38.12
N LYS A 456 -11.73 4.44 37.63
CA LYS A 456 -10.33 4.65 38.05
C LYS A 456 -9.88 6.09 37.81
N LYS A 457 -10.19 6.63 36.63
CA LYS A 457 -9.86 8.01 36.27
C LYS A 457 -10.60 9.04 37.12
N ALA A 458 -11.87 8.77 37.46
CA ALA A 458 -12.67 9.62 38.32
C ALA A 458 -12.16 9.63 39.77
N GLU A 459 -11.74 8.47 40.30
CA GLU A 459 -11.12 8.34 41.63
C GLU A 459 -9.82 9.12 41.74
N GLU A 460 -9.02 9.12 40.67
CA GLU A 460 -7.76 9.88 40.58
C GLU A 460 -7.97 11.36 40.20
N ASN A 461 -9.22 11.78 39.95
CA ASN A 461 -9.56 13.11 39.43
C ASN A 461 -8.79 13.46 38.13
N GLU A 462 -8.47 12.44 37.33
CA GLU A 462 -7.66 12.54 36.13
C GLU A 462 -8.44 13.20 34.99
N MET A 463 -7.80 14.11 34.26
CA MET A 463 -8.31 14.59 32.98
C MET A 463 -7.90 13.60 31.89
N PHE A 464 -8.84 13.17 31.07
CA PHE A 464 -8.56 12.17 30.03
C PHE A 464 -9.24 12.53 28.71
N ASP A 465 -8.70 11.99 27.62
CA ASP A 465 -9.29 12.08 26.30
C ASP A 465 -10.41 11.04 26.15
N MET A 466 -11.65 11.51 26.11
CA MET A 466 -12.82 10.66 25.91
C MET A 466 -12.81 9.99 24.52
N TYR A 467 -12.27 10.65 23.51
CA TYR A 467 -12.20 10.07 22.16
C TYR A 467 -11.26 8.87 22.12
N GLU A 468 -10.08 8.98 22.75
CA GLU A 468 -9.13 7.88 22.86
C GLU A 468 -9.73 6.65 23.59
N LEU A 469 -10.43 6.90 24.71
CA LEU A 469 -11.10 5.86 25.50
C LEU A 469 -12.16 5.13 24.69
N ILE A 470 -13.02 5.87 23.99
CA ILE A 470 -14.13 5.29 23.22
C ILE A 470 -13.62 4.58 21.95
N GLN A 471 -12.51 5.00 21.36
CA GLN A 471 -11.84 4.21 20.32
C GLN A 471 -11.48 2.80 20.84
N GLY A 472 -11.00 2.68 22.09
CA GLY A 472 -10.78 1.38 22.71
C GLY A 472 -12.07 0.55 22.81
N LEU A 473 -13.15 1.15 23.31
CA LEU A 473 -14.47 0.50 23.46
C LEU A 473 -14.99 -0.02 22.13
N THR A 474 -15.06 0.85 21.13
CA THR A 474 -15.66 0.54 19.83
C THR A 474 -14.88 -0.52 19.07
N LEU A 475 -13.54 -0.53 19.20
CA LEU A 475 -12.72 -1.60 18.64
C LEU A 475 -13.02 -2.95 19.31
N ASP A 476 -13.09 -2.98 20.64
CA ASP A 476 -13.39 -4.19 21.40
C ASP A 476 -14.80 -4.73 21.09
N VAL A 477 -15.79 -3.84 20.97
CA VAL A 477 -17.17 -4.20 20.63
C VAL A 477 -17.23 -4.79 19.23
N ILE A 478 -16.68 -4.11 18.22
CA ILE A 478 -16.80 -4.61 16.85
C ILE A 478 -15.92 -5.86 16.61
N ALA A 479 -14.75 -5.96 17.23
CA ALA A 479 -13.90 -7.15 17.12
C ALA A 479 -14.61 -8.39 17.69
N ASP A 480 -15.30 -8.24 18.82
CA ASP A 480 -16.04 -9.33 19.45
C ASP A 480 -17.35 -9.64 18.70
N CYS A 481 -18.19 -8.63 18.43
CA CYS A 481 -19.48 -8.82 17.76
C CYS A 481 -19.36 -9.23 16.28
N ALA A 482 -18.36 -8.71 15.56
CA ALA A 482 -18.20 -9.02 14.15
C ALA A 482 -17.36 -10.28 13.90
N LEU A 483 -16.31 -10.51 14.70
CA LEU A 483 -15.29 -11.54 14.43
C LEU A 483 -15.11 -12.56 15.56
N ALA A 484 -15.80 -12.40 16.69
CA ALA A 484 -15.53 -13.12 17.95
C ALA A 484 -14.05 -13.08 18.38
N MET A 485 -13.37 -11.97 18.04
CA MET A 485 -12.02 -11.71 18.51
C MET A 485 -12.10 -11.07 19.89
N LYS A 486 -11.63 -11.79 20.91
CA LYS A 486 -11.51 -11.23 22.26
C LYS A 486 -10.26 -10.35 22.33
N THR A 487 -10.47 -9.06 22.20
CA THR A 487 -9.45 -8.03 22.41
C THR A 487 -9.64 -7.35 23.76
N HIS A 488 -8.54 -6.75 24.24
CA HIS A 488 -8.44 -5.98 25.48
C HIS A 488 -7.93 -4.56 25.19
N CYS A 489 -8.41 -3.96 24.08
CA CYS A 489 -7.90 -2.68 23.58
C CYS A 489 -8.23 -1.51 24.52
N GLN A 490 -9.29 -1.62 25.33
CA GLN A 490 -9.63 -0.62 26.35
C GLN A 490 -8.60 -0.56 27.48
N GLU A 491 -8.12 -1.72 27.94
CA GLU A 491 -7.21 -1.85 29.08
C GLU A 491 -5.74 -1.68 28.65
N ASN A 492 -5.44 -1.89 27.37
CA ASN A 492 -4.10 -1.83 26.81
C ASN A 492 -4.00 -0.85 25.62
N PRO A 493 -3.70 0.43 25.87
CA PRO A 493 -3.49 1.43 24.81
C PRO A 493 -2.33 1.12 23.86
N LYS A 494 -1.44 0.18 24.24
CA LYS A 494 -0.31 -0.28 23.44
C LYS A 494 -0.60 -1.56 22.65
N ASP A 495 -1.85 -2.01 22.63
CA ASP A 495 -2.26 -3.16 21.85
C ASP A 495 -1.94 -2.95 20.36
N ILE A 496 -1.30 -3.95 19.74
CA ILE A 496 -0.80 -3.85 18.37
C ILE A 496 -1.97 -3.68 17.39
N PHE A 497 -3.11 -4.31 17.65
CA PHE A 497 -4.28 -4.22 16.80
C PHE A 497 -4.90 -2.82 16.90
N LEU A 498 -5.01 -2.26 18.10
CA LEU A 498 -5.46 -0.87 18.29
C LEU A 498 -4.55 0.13 17.58
N ILE A 499 -3.23 -0.01 17.74
CA ILE A 499 -2.25 0.85 17.06
C ILE A 499 -2.40 0.73 15.54
N ALA A 500 -2.56 -0.49 15.02
CA ALA A 500 -2.69 -0.71 13.57
C ALA A 500 -3.93 -0.03 12.98
N VAL A 501 -5.08 -0.11 13.67
CA VAL A 501 -6.31 0.55 13.21
C VAL A 501 -6.17 2.08 13.30
N ARG A 502 -5.60 2.62 14.39
CA ARG A 502 -5.33 4.06 14.54
C ARG A 502 -4.42 4.60 13.44
N ASP A 503 -3.31 3.93 13.20
CA ASP A 503 -2.33 4.36 12.20
C ASP A 503 -2.87 4.19 10.78
N PHE A 504 -3.75 3.23 10.51
CA PHE A 504 -4.46 3.16 9.22
C PHE A 504 -5.23 4.46 8.93
N PHE A 505 -6.05 4.95 9.88
CA PHE A 505 -6.80 6.19 9.67
C PHE A 505 -5.90 7.44 9.65
N ARG A 506 -4.87 7.50 10.51
CA ARG A 506 -3.90 8.61 10.53
C ARG A 506 -3.12 8.75 9.22
N PHE A 507 -2.76 7.65 8.58
CA PHE A 507 -1.95 7.61 7.35
C PHE A 507 -2.76 7.28 6.09
N ALA A 508 -4.10 7.27 6.19
CA ALA A 508 -4.99 7.01 5.05
C ALA A 508 -4.80 8.05 3.93
N ASN A 509 -4.60 9.31 4.30
CA ASN A 509 -4.21 10.36 3.36
C ASN A 509 -2.67 10.38 3.21
N ASN A 510 -2.18 9.86 2.09
CA ASN A 510 -0.75 9.80 1.80
C ASN A 510 -0.44 10.17 0.35
N ARG A 511 0.85 10.37 0.06
CA ARG A 511 1.35 10.79 -1.26
C ARG A 511 1.00 9.82 -2.38
N ALA A 512 0.92 8.52 -2.12
CA ALA A 512 0.56 7.55 -3.17
C ALA A 512 -0.90 7.74 -3.63
N VAL A 513 -1.82 8.03 -2.69
CA VAL A 513 -3.22 8.36 -3.00
C VAL A 513 -3.28 9.67 -3.80
N GLU A 514 -2.54 10.70 -3.39
CA GLU A 514 -2.48 11.98 -4.12
C GLU A 514 -2.01 11.81 -5.57
N TYR A 515 -0.94 11.05 -5.78
CA TYR A 515 -0.44 10.78 -7.12
C TYR A 515 -1.41 9.94 -7.95
N ALA A 516 -2.12 8.99 -7.35
CA ALA A 516 -3.17 8.24 -8.06
C ALA A 516 -4.35 9.12 -8.47
N ILE A 517 -4.72 10.12 -7.65
CA ILE A 517 -5.74 11.12 -7.99
C ILE A 517 -5.25 12.02 -9.13
N MET A 518 -4.02 12.53 -9.06
CA MET A 518 -3.46 13.40 -10.09
C MET A 518 -3.21 12.65 -11.41
N PHE A 519 -2.73 11.41 -11.34
CA PHE A 519 -2.30 10.60 -12.48
C PHE A 519 -2.92 9.19 -12.43
N PRO A 520 -4.20 9.03 -12.84
CA PRO A 520 -4.89 7.74 -12.77
C PRO A 520 -4.20 6.60 -13.53
N PHE A 521 -3.42 6.89 -14.58
CA PHE A 521 -2.67 5.88 -15.33
C PHE A 521 -1.50 5.28 -14.52
N VAL A 522 -1.08 5.92 -13.43
CA VAL A 522 -0.06 5.42 -12.47
C VAL A 522 -0.73 4.72 -11.29
N ALA A 523 -2.06 4.71 -11.18
CA ALA A 523 -2.78 4.17 -10.02
C ALA A 523 -2.40 2.71 -9.73
N THR A 524 -2.21 1.85 -10.75
CA THR A 524 -1.76 0.46 -10.55
C THR A 524 -0.37 0.38 -9.90
N ILE A 525 0.56 1.25 -10.30
CA ILE A 525 1.89 1.34 -9.68
C ILE A 525 1.77 1.89 -8.27
N MET A 526 0.92 2.90 -8.05
CA MET A 526 0.70 3.47 -6.72
C MET A 526 0.01 2.49 -5.76
N THR A 527 -0.88 1.62 -6.25
CA THR A 527 -1.46 0.51 -5.49
C THR A 527 -0.35 -0.42 -5.00
N PHE A 528 0.57 -0.82 -5.89
CA PHE A 528 1.71 -1.65 -5.51
C PHE A 528 2.58 -0.98 -4.46
N ILE A 529 2.91 0.30 -4.65
CA ILE A 529 3.69 1.08 -3.69
C ILE A 529 2.96 1.22 -2.35
N SER A 530 1.64 1.43 -2.36
CA SER A 530 0.85 1.66 -1.14
C SER A 530 0.89 0.48 -0.17
N ASN A 531 1.04 -0.76 -0.68
CA ASN A 531 1.18 -1.95 0.16
C ASN A 531 2.46 -1.92 1.03
N TYR A 532 3.47 -1.15 0.63
CA TYR A 532 4.70 -0.99 1.39
C TYR A 532 4.70 0.23 2.32
N LEU A 533 3.72 1.13 2.19
CA LEU A 533 3.54 2.28 3.09
C LEU A 533 2.87 1.84 4.41
N THR A 534 2.93 2.71 5.43
CA THR A 534 2.37 2.43 6.76
C THR A 534 0.94 1.93 6.71
N ALA A 535 0.05 2.62 5.99
CA ALA A 535 -1.35 2.22 5.86
C ALA A 535 -1.51 0.82 5.24
N GLY A 536 -0.74 0.49 4.20
CA GLY A 536 -0.77 -0.84 3.57
C GLY A 536 -0.26 -1.94 4.50
N GLN A 537 0.80 -1.68 5.28
CA GLN A 537 1.30 -2.61 6.28
C GLN A 537 0.26 -2.86 7.40
N MET A 538 -0.43 -1.80 7.85
CA MET A 538 -1.50 -1.94 8.84
C MET A 538 -2.69 -2.71 8.27
N THR A 539 -3.04 -2.51 6.99
CA THR A 539 -4.03 -3.33 6.29
C THR A 539 -3.64 -4.80 6.31
N THR A 540 -2.39 -5.17 6.00
CA THR A 540 -1.93 -6.56 6.06
C THR A 540 -2.08 -7.16 7.45
N LEU A 541 -1.63 -6.46 8.50
CA LEU A 541 -1.77 -6.93 9.89
C LEU A 541 -3.23 -7.20 10.28
N MET A 542 -4.14 -6.29 9.93
CA MET A 542 -5.56 -6.45 10.20
C MET A 542 -6.18 -7.61 9.41
N VAL A 543 -5.81 -7.75 8.13
CA VAL A 543 -6.29 -8.83 7.26
C VAL A 543 -5.82 -10.19 7.75
N ASP A 544 -4.56 -10.30 8.19
CA ASP A 544 -4.04 -11.55 8.75
C ASP A 544 -4.71 -11.91 10.07
N SER A 545 -5.06 -10.91 10.89
CA SER A 545 -5.87 -11.12 12.09
C SER A 545 -7.26 -11.67 11.74
N VAL A 546 -7.92 -11.11 10.73
CA VAL A 546 -9.22 -11.59 10.22
C VAL A 546 -9.11 -13.03 9.68
N LYS A 547 -8.08 -13.31 8.87
CA LYS A 547 -7.83 -14.65 8.34
C LYS A 547 -7.61 -15.67 9.46
N SER A 548 -6.87 -15.30 10.50
CA SER A 548 -6.64 -16.14 11.67
C SER A 548 -7.95 -16.47 12.40
N ALA A 549 -8.83 -15.48 12.58
CA ALA A 549 -10.15 -15.69 13.17
C ALA A 549 -11.01 -16.64 12.32
N ILE A 550 -11.05 -16.45 10.99
CA ILE A 550 -11.74 -17.34 10.05
C ILE A 550 -11.19 -18.77 10.13
N ALA A 551 -9.86 -18.93 10.09
CA ALA A 551 -9.21 -20.23 10.12
C ALA A 551 -9.49 -20.97 11.44
N THR A 552 -9.45 -20.24 12.57
CA THR A 552 -9.79 -20.80 13.88
C THR A 552 -11.24 -21.28 13.94
N ARG A 553 -12.18 -20.53 13.36
CA ARG A 553 -13.59 -20.95 13.30
C ARG A 553 -13.79 -22.19 12.44
N ARG A 554 -13.18 -22.24 11.26
CA ARG A 554 -13.26 -23.40 10.35
C ARG A 554 -12.69 -24.67 10.96
N LYS A 555 -11.69 -24.55 11.84
CA LYS A 555 -11.11 -25.70 12.57
C LYS A 555 -12.01 -26.23 13.69
N ASN A 556 -12.93 -25.42 14.22
CA ASN A 556 -13.80 -25.76 15.35
C ASN A 556 -15.29 -25.53 14.96
N PRO A 557 -15.85 -26.30 14.01
CA PRO A 557 -17.19 -26.08 13.47
C PRO A 557 -18.32 -26.26 14.50
N GLU A 558 -18.05 -26.96 15.61
CA GLU A 558 -18.94 -27.09 16.76
C GLU A 558 -19.12 -25.78 17.55
N ILE A 559 -18.17 -24.85 17.45
CA ILE A 559 -18.23 -23.54 18.09
C ILE A 559 -19.01 -22.58 17.18
N LYS A 560 -20.34 -22.69 17.21
CA LYS A 560 -21.22 -21.72 16.55
C LYS A 560 -21.46 -20.52 17.45
N SER A 561 -20.76 -19.42 17.16
CA SER A 561 -21.06 -18.11 17.75
C SER A 561 -22.08 -17.36 16.90
N MET A 562 -22.97 -16.58 17.52
CA MET A 562 -23.97 -15.77 16.83
C MET A 562 -23.43 -14.38 16.46
N ASP A 563 -22.28 -14.36 15.79
CA ASP A 563 -21.59 -13.16 15.31
C ASP A 563 -21.79 -12.94 13.79
N ILE A 564 -21.34 -11.79 13.29
CA ILE A 564 -21.42 -11.44 11.86
C ILE A 564 -20.61 -12.43 11.02
N LEU A 565 -19.45 -12.87 11.52
CA LEU A 565 -18.56 -13.79 10.82
C LEU A 565 -19.22 -15.15 10.55
N GLN A 566 -19.89 -15.74 11.54
CA GLN A 566 -20.59 -17.01 11.39
C GLN A 566 -21.66 -16.91 10.31
N LEU A 567 -22.42 -15.82 10.29
CA LEU A 567 -23.44 -15.61 9.27
C LEU A 567 -22.81 -15.47 7.87
N MET A 568 -21.66 -14.80 7.74
CA MET A 568 -20.94 -14.75 6.46
C MET A 568 -20.43 -16.12 6.02
N LEU A 569 -19.96 -16.96 6.96
CA LEU A 569 -19.52 -18.32 6.69
C LEU A 569 -20.69 -19.23 6.27
N ASP A 570 -21.84 -19.13 6.92
CA ASP A 570 -23.04 -19.90 6.58
C ASP A 570 -23.51 -19.58 5.13
N HIS A 571 -23.41 -18.32 4.71
CA HIS A 571 -23.69 -17.90 3.32
C HIS A 571 -22.52 -18.13 2.34
N SER A 572 -21.36 -18.59 2.81
CA SER A 572 -20.28 -19.05 1.94
C SER A 572 -20.57 -20.46 1.42
N GLU A 573 -21.12 -21.32 2.28
CA GLU A 573 -21.48 -22.69 1.92
C GLU A 573 -22.58 -22.75 0.84
N SER A 574 -23.37 -21.69 0.66
CA SER A 574 -24.33 -21.59 -0.44
C SER A 574 -23.68 -21.32 -1.80
N VAL A 575 -22.49 -20.68 -1.88
CA VAL A 575 -21.72 -20.57 -3.14
C VAL A 575 -21.52 -21.93 -3.78
N LEU A 576 -21.22 -22.94 -2.95
CA LEU A 576 -20.94 -24.31 -3.39
C LEU A 576 -22.18 -25.02 -3.96
N LYS A 577 -23.39 -24.50 -3.72
CA LYS A 577 -24.66 -25.13 -4.11
C LYS A 577 -25.34 -24.48 -5.31
N ASP A 578 -25.28 -23.15 -5.44
CA ASP A 578 -26.00 -22.42 -6.50
C ASP A 578 -25.22 -21.24 -7.12
N GLY A 579 -23.98 -21.00 -6.68
CA GLY A 579 -23.15 -19.89 -7.16
C GLY A 579 -23.53 -18.50 -6.63
N THR A 580 -24.42 -18.39 -5.64
CA THR A 580 -24.97 -17.09 -5.19
C THR A 580 -24.38 -16.54 -3.88
N GLY A 581 -23.55 -17.29 -3.16
CA GLY A 581 -23.02 -16.88 -1.85
C GLY A 581 -21.79 -15.95 -1.85
N LEU A 582 -21.12 -15.86 -0.69
CA LEU A 582 -19.90 -15.06 -0.49
C LEU A 582 -18.61 -15.86 -0.74
N THR A 583 -17.70 -15.32 -1.54
CA THR A 583 -16.34 -15.87 -1.70
C THR A 583 -15.49 -15.64 -0.45
N ASP A 584 -14.46 -16.47 -0.23
CA ASP A 584 -13.54 -16.29 0.90
C ASP A 584 -12.92 -14.89 0.96
N GLU A 585 -12.58 -14.33 -0.21
CA GLU A 585 -12.02 -12.99 -0.31
C GLU A 585 -13.05 -11.91 0.08
N GLU A 586 -14.32 -12.08 -0.29
CA GLU A 586 -15.39 -11.18 0.14
C GLU A 586 -15.72 -11.32 1.63
N ILE A 587 -15.59 -12.51 2.21
CA ILE A 587 -15.75 -12.70 3.66
C ILE A 587 -14.66 -11.93 4.40
N ILE A 588 -13.40 -12.10 3.98
CA ILE A 588 -12.25 -11.36 4.54
C ILE A 588 -12.45 -9.85 4.34
N ALA A 589 -12.86 -9.42 3.14
CA ALA A 589 -13.09 -8.02 2.83
C ALA A 589 -14.19 -7.40 3.70
N ASN A 590 -15.35 -8.06 3.83
CA ASN A 590 -16.46 -7.53 4.59
C ASN A 590 -16.21 -7.60 6.11
N ALA A 591 -15.53 -8.63 6.60
CA ALA A 591 -15.02 -8.67 7.98
C ALA A 591 -14.09 -7.48 8.27
N TYR A 592 -13.14 -7.22 7.38
CA TYR A 592 -12.22 -6.09 7.47
C TYR A 592 -12.93 -4.73 7.43
N VAL A 593 -13.90 -4.55 6.52
CA VAL A 593 -14.60 -3.26 6.41
C VAL A 593 -15.55 -3.01 7.59
N PHE A 594 -16.15 -4.05 8.18
CA PHE A 594 -16.99 -3.90 9.36
C PHE A 594 -16.17 -3.51 10.59
N LEU A 595 -14.98 -4.08 10.76
CA LEU A 595 -14.02 -3.67 11.79
C LEU A 595 -13.71 -2.17 11.68
N LEU A 596 -13.30 -1.69 10.50
CA LEU A 596 -12.96 -0.28 10.29
C LEU A 596 -14.17 0.65 10.48
N ALA A 597 -15.33 0.27 9.93
CA ALA A 597 -16.52 1.09 9.98
C ALA A 597 -17.10 1.20 11.39
N GLY A 598 -17.14 0.09 12.15
CA GLY A 598 -17.65 0.06 13.52
C GLY A 598 -16.74 0.73 14.53
N TYR A 599 -15.43 0.76 14.26
CA TYR A 599 -14.44 1.44 15.09
C TYR A 599 -14.57 2.97 15.04
N GLU A 600 -14.17 3.58 13.91
CA GLU A 600 -13.92 5.03 13.89
C GLU A 600 -15.21 5.85 13.92
N THR A 601 -16.27 5.39 13.22
CA THR A 601 -17.51 6.18 13.11
C THR A 601 -18.30 6.24 14.41
N THR A 602 -18.42 5.12 15.13
CA THR A 602 -19.08 5.07 16.43
C THR A 602 -18.27 5.84 17.47
N ALA A 603 -16.95 5.71 17.45
CA ALA A 603 -16.09 6.41 18.40
C ALA A 603 -16.23 7.93 18.30
N THR A 604 -16.23 8.42 17.05
CA THR A 604 -16.39 9.83 16.75
C THR A 604 -17.78 10.35 17.14
N ALA A 605 -18.86 9.61 16.81
CA ALA A 605 -20.22 9.98 17.19
C ALA A 605 -20.40 10.13 18.70
N LEU A 606 -19.87 9.16 19.45
CA LEU A 606 -19.93 9.16 20.89
C LEU A 606 -19.08 10.29 21.50
N ALA A 607 -17.87 10.50 20.99
CA ALA A 607 -17.01 11.59 21.45
C ALA A 607 -17.70 12.95 21.28
N PHE A 608 -18.28 13.24 20.11
CA PHE A 608 -19.07 14.45 19.90
C PHE A 608 -20.30 14.53 20.80
N THR A 609 -20.96 13.41 21.07
CA THR A 609 -22.08 13.38 22.01
C THR A 609 -21.64 13.78 23.42
N PHE A 610 -20.53 13.23 23.93
CA PHE A 610 -20.00 13.62 25.24
C PHE A 610 -19.51 15.06 25.27
N TYR A 611 -18.91 15.56 24.19
CA TYR A 611 -18.57 16.98 24.06
C TYR A 611 -19.81 17.88 24.19
N LEU A 612 -20.90 17.56 23.48
CA LEU A 612 -22.14 18.33 23.59
C LEU A 612 -22.75 18.21 25.00
N LEU A 613 -22.68 17.04 25.64
CA LEU A 613 -23.17 16.86 27.01
C LEU A 613 -22.38 17.65 28.06
N ILE A 614 -21.06 17.82 27.92
CA ILE A 614 -20.28 18.68 28.84
C ILE A 614 -20.50 20.17 28.59
N LYS A 615 -20.85 20.55 27.36
CA LYS A 615 -21.22 21.93 26.98
C LYS A 615 -22.63 22.31 27.39
N HIS A 616 -23.50 21.32 27.63
CA HIS A 616 -24.90 21.50 28.02
C HIS A 616 -25.24 20.69 29.29
N PRO A 617 -24.79 21.14 30.48
CA PRO A 617 -25.01 20.42 31.73
C PRO A 617 -26.48 20.21 32.09
N ASP A 618 -27.37 21.12 31.67
CA ASP A 618 -28.82 21.04 31.84
C ASP A 618 -29.42 19.87 31.03
N ILE A 619 -28.94 19.66 29.79
CA ILE A 619 -29.34 18.53 28.96
C ILE A 619 -28.78 17.22 29.53
N GLN A 620 -27.53 17.23 30.00
CA GLN A 620 -26.94 16.07 30.68
C GLN A 620 -27.72 15.68 31.93
N GLU A 621 -28.17 16.66 32.72
CA GLU A 621 -28.97 16.43 33.92
C GLU A 621 -30.37 15.91 33.61
N ARG A 622 -31.02 16.45 32.56
CA ARG A 622 -32.31 15.92 32.08
C ARG A 622 -32.18 14.48 31.57
N LEU A 623 -31.09 14.16 30.89
CA LEU A 623 -30.79 12.79 30.48
C LEU A 623 -30.57 11.87 31.68
N TYR A 624 -29.81 12.32 32.68
CA TYR A 624 -29.61 11.56 33.92
C TYR A 624 -30.94 11.22 34.61
N LYS A 625 -31.85 12.18 34.73
CA LYS A 625 -33.19 11.97 35.31
C LYS A 625 -34.05 10.95 34.56
N GLU A 626 -33.87 10.79 33.25
CA GLU A 626 -34.57 9.72 32.51
C GLU A 626 -34.03 8.32 32.89
N ILE A 627 -32.74 8.22 33.23
CA ILE A 627 -32.04 6.93 33.32
C ILE A 627 -31.70 6.50 34.76
N GLU A 628 -31.82 7.39 35.75
CA GLU A 628 -31.39 7.14 37.13
C GLU A 628 -32.12 5.93 37.76
N GLU A 629 -33.44 5.82 37.56
CA GLU A 629 -34.26 4.74 38.11
C GLU A 629 -34.37 3.50 37.19
N VAL A 630 -33.66 3.47 36.05
CA VAL A 630 -33.75 2.38 35.08
C VAL A 630 -32.77 1.25 35.45
N ASP A 631 -33.27 0.13 35.96
CA ASP A 631 -32.43 -0.92 36.55
C ASP A 631 -31.71 -1.85 35.57
N ASP A 632 -32.22 -2.01 34.34
CA ASP A 632 -31.67 -2.96 33.37
C ASP A 632 -31.12 -2.28 32.09
N SER A 633 -30.13 -2.93 31.46
CA SER A 633 -29.48 -2.53 30.21
C SER A 633 -29.97 -3.34 29.00
N SER A 634 -31.15 -3.97 29.07
CA SER A 634 -31.64 -4.83 27.99
C SER A 634 -31.93 -4.03 26.71
N TYR A 635 -31.88 -4.73 25.57
CA TYR A 635 -32.17 -4.12 24.27
C TYR A 635 -33.49 -3.33 24.26
N ASN A 636 -34.55 -3.90 24.85
CA ASN A 636 -35.87 -3.25 24.83
C ASN A 636 -35.87 -1.99 25.69
N THR A 637 -35.23 -2.03 26.86
CA THR A 637 -35.12 -0.89 27.77
C THR A 637 -34.34 0.24 27.14
N ILE A 638 -33.13 -0.03 26.62
CA ILE A 638 -32.28 0.99 25.98
C ILE A 638 -32.95 1.62 24.75
N GLN A 639 -33.66 0.84 23.94
CA GLN A 639 -34.39 1.38 22.79
C GLN A 639 -35.65 2.16 23.20
N GLY A 640 -36.17 1.95 24.41
CA GLY A 640 -37.34 2.65 24.96
C GLY A 640 -37.04 4.01 25.57
N LEU A 641 -35.77 4.34 25.86
CA LEU A 641 -35.35 5.63 26.41
C LEU A 641 -35.46 6.73 25.35
N GLN A 642 -36.48 7.58 25.48
CA GLN A 642 -36.87 8.53 24.45
C GLN A 642 -35.95 9.74 24.41
N TYR A 643 -35.59 10.29 25.56
CA TYR A 643 -34.73 11.45 25.64
C TYR A 643 -33.27 11.08 25.30
N LEU A 644 -32.82 9.88 25.65
CA LEU A 644 -31.56 9.33 25.14
C LEU A 644 -31.52 9.24 23.60
N ASP A 645 -32.60 8.77 22.96
CA ASP A 645 -32.73 8.75 21.49
C ASP A 645 -32.66 10.17 20.90
N GLN A 646 -33.31 11.13 21.55
CA GLN A 646 -33.31 12.54 21.17
C GLN A 646 -31.92 13.16 21.26
N VAL A 647 -31.23 13.00 22.39
CA VAL A 647 -29.88 13.51 22.63
C VAL A 647 -28.91 12.95 21.59
N PHE A 648 -28.92 11.64 21.36
CA PHE A 648 -28.02 11.03 20.39
C PHE A 648 -28.35 11.44 18.95
N SER A 649 -29.63 11.58 18.61
CA SER A 649 -30.03 12.03 17.27
C SER A 649 -29.65 13.48 17.01
N GLU A 650 -29.83 14.36 18.00
CA GLU A 650 -29.39 15.74 17.89
C GLU A 650 -27.87 15.85 17.84
N ALA A 651 -27.13 15.00 18.55
CA ALA A 651 -25.67 14.97 18.46
C ALA A 651 -25.19 14.58 17.06
N LEU A 652 -25.84 13.60 16.43
CA LEU A 652 -25.56 13.21 15.05
C LEU A 652 -25.96 14.26 14.00
N ARG A 653 -26.96 15.11 14.30
CA ARG A 653 -27.29 16.28 13.47
C ARG A 653 -26.24 17.38 13.62
N TYR A 654 -25.86 17.69 14.85
CA TYR A 654 -24.95 18.79 15.16
C TYR A 654 -23.52 18.47 14.70
N TYR A 655 -23.02 17.26 14.97
CA TYR A 655 -21.72 16.79 14.51
C TYR A 655 -21.85 15.45 13.79
N PRO A 656 -22.27 15.44 12.51
CA PRO A 656 -22.36 14.22 11.72
C PRO A 656 -20.95 13.68 11.46
N PRO A 657 -20.58 12.47 11.95
CA PRO A 657 -19.21 11.98 11.79
C PRO A 657 -18.78 11.84 10.33
N VAL A 658 -19.72 11.49 9.44
CA VAL A 658 -19.43 11.21 8.03
C VAL A 658 -20.02 12.31 7.15
N THR A 659 -19.18 13.22 6.66
CA THR A 659 -19.62 14.34 5.79
C THR A 659 -19.23 14.15 4.32
N GLY A 660 -18.12 13.47 4.02
CA GLY A 660 -17.59 13.33 2.65
C GLY A 660 -18.02 12.07 1.89
N PHE A 661 -18.88 11.23 2.45
CA PHE A 661 -19.14 9.87 1.92
C PHE A 661 -20.54 9.67 1.32
N VAL A 662 -21.50 10.54 1.62
CA VAL A 662 -22.88 10.41 1.13
C VAL A 662 -22.95 10.83 -0.33
N SER A 663 -22.54 9.92 -1.22
CA SER A 663 -22.34 10.19 -2.64
C SER A 663 -22.87 9.09 -3.56
N ARG A 664 -23.07 9.41 -4.84
CA ARG A 664 -23.46 8.50 -5.91
C ARG A 664 -22.73 8.80 -7.23
N PHE A 665 -22.29 7.76 -7.89
CA PHE A 665 -21.70 7.82 -9.23
C PHE A 665 -22.82 7.83 -10.29
N CYS A 666 -22.72 8.74 -11.25
CA CYS A 666 -23.65 8.88 -12.36
C CYS A 666 -23.19 8.04 -13.56
N SER A 667 -23.95 6.99 -13.91
CA SER A 667 -23.56 6.04 -14.96
C SER A 667 -23.80 6.53 -16.39
N GLU A 668 -24.68 7.52 -16.57
CA GLU A 668 -25.09 8.12 -17.84
C GLU A 668 -25.45 9.60 -17.66
N ASP A 669 -25.45 10.40 -18.72
CA ASP A 669 -25.90 11.79 -18.64
C ASP A 669 -27.37 11.81 -18.24
N HIS A 670 -27.70 12.43 -17.11
CA HIS A 670 -29.03 12.30 -16.51
C HIS A 670 -29.58 13.63 -16.00
N GLN A 671 -30.85 13.91 -16.31
CA GLN A 671 -31.52 15.14 -15.93
C GLN A 671 -32.02 15.06 -14.48
N VAL A 672 -31.56 15.99 -13.64
CA VAL A 672 -32.02 16.16 -12.25
C VAL A 672 -32.37 17.62 -12.02
N GLY A 673 -33.66 17.89 -11.76
CA GLY A 673 -34.16 19.27 -11.70
C GLY A 673 -33.84 20.03 -13.00
N SER A 674 -33.21 21.19 -12.88
CA SER A 674 -32.77 22.02 -14.02
C SER A 674 -31.39 21.65 -14.57
N TYR A 675 -30.68 20.70 -13.96
CA TYR A 675 -29.30 20.37 -14.33
C TYR A 675 -29.21 19.01 -15.02
N THR A 676 -28.32 18.89 -16.00
CA THR A 676 -27.90 17.60 -16.54
C THR A 676 -26.62 17.19 -15.84
N ILE A 677 -26.69 16.14 -15.02
CA ILE A 677 -25.52 15.57 -14.35
C ILE A 677 -24.79 14.69 -15.37
N PRO A 678 -23.50 14.97 -15.69
CA PRO A 678 -22.80 14.22 -16.71
C PRO A 678 -22.38 12.83 -16.22
N ARG A 679 -22.32 11.89 -17.16
CA ARG A 679 -21.73 10.57 -16.97
C ARG A 679 -20.32 10.68 -16.39
N GLY A 680 -20.04 9.85 -15.40
CA GLY A 680 -18.74 9.83 -14.73
C GLY A 680 -18.61 10.83 -13.59
N ALA A 681 -19.60 11.71 -13.38
CA ALA A 681 -19.62 12.58 -12.22
C ALA A 681 -20.07 11.84 -10.95
N THR A 682 -19.55 12.27 -9.82
CA THR A 682 -19.99 11.83 -8.50
C THR A 682 -20.83 12.92 -7.84
N VAL A 683 -22.10 12.64 -7.60
CA VAL A 683 -22.97 13.51 -6.83
C VAL A 683 -22.68 13.34 -5.34
N LEU A 684 -22.45 14.43 -4.62
CA LEU A 684 -22.24 14.46 -3.17
C LEU A 684 -23.39 15.25 -2.50
N ALA A 685 -23.98 14.67 -1.45
CA ALA A 685 -24.86 15.41 -0.55
C ALA A 685 -24.00 16.12 0.52
N PRO A 686 -24.07 17.45 0.66
CA PRO A 686 -23.32 18.18 1.68
C PRO A 686 -24.00 18.01 3.04
N VAL A 687 -23.78 16.87 3.69
CA VAL A 687 -24.45 16.49 4.95
C VAL A 687 -24.31 17.56 6.02
N TRP A 688 -23.09 18.11 6.17
CA TRP A 688 -22.80 19.18 7.12
C TRP A 688 -23.70 20.39 6.89
N ASP A 689 -23.77 20.91 5.66
CA ASP A 689 -24.58 22.07 5.34
C ASP A 689 -26.08 21.80 5.48
N ILE A 690 -26.56 20.62 5.06
CA ILE A 690 -27.97 20.25 5.18
C ILE A 690 -28.40 20.16 6.64
N HIS A 691 -27.54 19.61 7.51
CA HIS A 691 -27.84 19.47 8.94
C HIS A 691 -27.78 20.80 9.69
N HIS A 692 -27.14 21.82 9.10
CA HIS A 692 -27.04 23.17 9.66
C HIS A 692 -27.83 24.23 8.86
N ASP A 693 -28.69 23.81 7.93
CA ASP A 693 -29.51 24.73 7.14
C ASP A 693 -30.72 25.20 7.99
N PRO A 694 -30.84 26.51 8.28
CA PRO A 694 -31.95 27.06 9.06
C PRO A 694 -33.33 26.85 8.41
N LYS A 695 -33.37 26.54 7.10
CA LYS A 695 -34.60 26.15 6.40
C LYS A 695 -35.22 24.86 6.95
N TYR A 696 -34.39 23.93 7.40
CA TYR A 696 -34.82 22.63 7.91
C TYR A 696 -34.66 22.52 9.44
N TRP A 697 -33.73 23.28 10.01
CA TRP A 697 -33.37 23.22 11.42
C TRP A 697 -33.36 24.63 12.03
N PRO A 698 -34.48 25.11 12.61
CA PRO A 698 -34.55 26.44 13.22
C PRO A 698 -33.48 26.60 14.30
N ASP A 699 -32.70 27.69 14.32
CA ASP A 699 -31.52 27.84 15.18
C ASP A 699 -30.55 26.64 15.10
N PRO A 700 -29.96 26.37 13.92
CA PRO A 700 -29.27 25.10 13.63
C PRO A 700 -28.04 24.84 14.52
N TRP A 701 -27.47 25.89 15.11
CA TRP A 701 -26.31 25.83 16.02
C TRP A 701 -26.71 25.77 17.50
N LYS A 702 -28.00 25.66 17.82
CA LYS A 702 -28.47 25.33 19.16
C LYS A 702 -28.63 23.81 19.27
N PHE A 703 -27.89 23.20 20.21
CA PHE A 703 -28.07 21.80 20.58
C PHE A 703 -29.40 21.63 21.32
N ASP A 704 -30.40 21.09 20.62
CA ASP A 704 -31.78 20.98 21.11
C ASP A 704 -32.35 19.58 20.85
N PRO A 705 -32.24 18.65 21.84
CA PRO A 705 -32.78 17.30 21.71
C PRO A 705 -34.28 17.24 21.41
N ASP A 706 -35.06 18.23 21.87
CA ASP A 706 -36.51 18.24 21.70
C ASP A 706 -36.93 18.36 20.22
N ARG A 707 -36.02 18.70 19.29
CA ARG A 707 -36.24 18.58 17.84
C ARG A 707 -36.67 17.17 17.42
N PHE A 708 -36.16 16.16 18.12
CA PHE A 708 -36.43 14.75 17.86
C PHE A 708 -37.52 14.18 18.80
N SER A 709 -38.25 15.03 19.52
CA SER A 709 -39.37 14.59 20.36
C SER A 709 -40.47 13.93 19.53
N SER A 710 -41.32 13.14 20.17
CA SER A 710 -42.44 12.48 19.50
C SER A 710 -43.40 13.48 18.84
N GLU A 711 -43.57 14.65 19.45
CA GLU A 711 -44.40 15.76 18.98
C GLU A 711 -43.80 16.43 17.74
N ASN A 712 -42.47 16.62 17.71
CA ASN A 712 -41.77 17.28 16.62
C ASN A 712 -41.38 16.33 15.47
N LYS A 713 -41.36 15.01 15.71
CA LYS A 713 -41.02 14.01 14.68
C LYS A 713 -41.87 14.10 13.41
N ALA A 714 -43.13 14.52 13.52
CA ALA A 714 -44.03 14.67 12.36
C ALA A 714 -43.70 15.89 11.48
N SER A 715 -43.09 16.95 12.03
CA SER A 715 -42.69 18.15 11.30
C SER A 715 -41.28 18.07 10.72
N LEU A 716 -40.46 17.09 11.16
CA LEU A 716 -39.12 16.88 10.64
C LEU A 716 -39.14 16.45 9.16
N ASN A 717 -38.39 17.17 8.33
CA ASN A 717 -38.09 16.71 6.99
C ASN A 717 -37.08 15.57 7.05
N THR A 718 -37.54 14.33 6.91
CA THR A 718 -36.69 13.13 6.99
C THR A 718 -35.58 13.10 5.94
N MET A 719 -35.70 13.80 4.82
CA MET A 719 -34.62 13.94 3.84
C MET A 719 -33.50 14.87 4.34
N ALA A 720 -33.78 15.79 5.27
CA ALA A 720 -32.79 16.69 5.86
C ALA A 720 -31.93 16.01 6.93
N TYR A 721 -32.38 14.87 7.48
CA TYR A 721 -31.67 14.12 8.51
C TYR A 721 -31.05 12.85 7.92
N MET A 722 -29.75 12.90 7.63
CA MET A 722 -29.02 11.85 6.91
C MET A 722 -27.71 11.37 7.56
N PRO A 723 -27.60 11.23 8.90
CA PRO A 723 -26.35 10.80 9.54
C PRO A 723 -25.91 9.38 9.16
N PHE A 724 -26.85 8.55 8.71
CA PHE A 724 -26.60 7.19 8.20
C PHE A 724 -26.76 7.08 6.68
N GLY A 725 -26.77 8.22 5.98
CA GLY A 725 -27.10 8.33 4.56
C GLY A 725 -28.58 7.98 4.27
N ILE A 726 -28.92 7.90 2.98
CA ILE A 726 -30.29 7.68 2.53
C ILE A 726 -30.38 6.72 1.33
N GLY A 727 -31.55 6.12 1.13
CA GLY A 727 -31.84 5.19 0.04
C GLY A 727 -31.21 3.80 0.24
N ARG A 728 -31.14 3.00 -0.84
CA ARG A 728 -30.75 1.58 -0.77
C ARG A 728 -29.27 1.33 -0.38
N ARG A 729 -28.42 2.34 -0.53
CA ARG A 729 -26.99 2.34 -0.15
C ARG A 729 -26.75 3.04 1.20
N ASN A 730 -27.78 3.19 2.05
CA ASN A 730 -27.63 3.69 3.42
C ASN A 730 -26.77 2.75 4.30
N CYS A 731 -26.36 3.22 5.47
CA CYS A 731 -25.55 2.46 6.41
C CYS A 731 -26.24 1.14 6.78
N ILE A 732 -25.54 0.02 6.63
CA ILE A 732 -26.05 -1.31 7.01
C ILE A 732 -26.05 -1.50 8.53
N GLY A 733 -25.08 -0.88 9.22
CA GLY A 733 -24.84 -1.01 10.64
C GLY A 733 -25.55 0.05 11.50
N ALA A 734 -26.44 0.87 10.95
CA ALA A 734 -27.05 2.01 11.66
C ALA A 734 -27.66 1.61 13.01
N ARG A 735 -28.42 0.50 13.04
CA ARG A 735 -29.07 -0.01 14.25
C ARG A 735 -28.09 -0.57 15.28
N PHE A 736 -26.98 -1.14 14.82
CA PHE A 736 -25.93 -1.65 15.69
C PHE A 736 -25.19 -0.49 16.34
N ALA A 737 -24.76 0.51 15.55
CA ALA A 737 -24.10 1.71 16.04
C ALA A 737 -24.99 2.49 17.03
N GLN A 738 -26.31 2.60 16.77
CA GLN A 738 -27.25 3.21 17.69
C GLN A 738 -27.39 2.43 19.01
N LEU A 739 -27.42 1.09 18.97
CA LEU A 739 -27.45 0.29 20.20
C LEU A 739 -26.19 0.53 21.02
N GLU A 740 -25.03 0.41 20.39
CA GLU A 740 -23.72 0.60 21.04
C GLU A 740 -23.59 1.97 21.67
N ALA A 741 -23.88 3.02 20.90
CA ALA A 741 -23.77 4.39 21.38
C ALA A 741 -24.74 4.68 22.54
N LYS A 742 -26.01 4.30 22.40
CA LYS A 742 -27.00 4.51 23.47
C LYS A 742 -26.64 3.76 24.73
N LEU A 743 -26.16 2.52 24.63
CA LEU A 743 -25.77 1.74 25.79
C LEU A 743 -24.55 2.35 26.49
N ALA A 744 -23.55 2.81 25.73
CA ALA A 744 -22.39 3.52 26.28
C ALA A 744 -22.80 4.82 27.00
N ILE A 745 -23.62 5.66 26.36
CA ILE A 745 -24.13 6.90 26.96
C ILE A 745 -24.93 6.59 28.24
N PHE A 746 -25.87 5.64 28.18
CA PHE A 746 -26.68 5.22 29.33
C PHE A 746 -25.81 4.82 30.52
N ARG A 747 -24.87 3.89 30.33
CA ARG A 747 -24.03 3.37 31.43
C ARG A 747 -23.11 4.46 31.99
N LEU A 748 -22.50 5.27 31.12
CA LEU A 748 -21.56 6.30 31.53
C LEU A 748 -22.26 7.48 32.21
N VAL A 749 -23.34 8.02 31.65
CA VAL A 749 -24.08 9.15 32.25
C VAL A 749 -24.81 8.74 33.54
N LYS A 750 -25.25 7.47 33.65
CA LYS A 750 -25.85 6.98 34.90
C LYS A 750 -24.84 6.95 36.05
N ARG A 751 -23.56 6.66 35.76
CA ARG A 751 -22.50 6.55 36.78
C ARG A 751 -21.75 7.85 37.03
N PHE A 752 -21.59 8.68 36.00
CA PHE A 752 -20.75 9.87 36.05
C PHE A 752 -21.47 11.10 35.51
N LYS A 753 -21.17 12.24 36.11
CA LYS A 753 -21.37 13.56 35.55
C LYS A 753 -20.07 13.94 34.85
N PHE A 754 -20.15 14.30 33.58
CA PHE A 754 -18.97 14.75 32.84
C PHE A 754 -18.92 16.27 32.83
N GLU A 755 -17.72 16.82 33.05
CA GLU A 755 -17.49 18.25 33.14
C GLU A 755 -16.31 18.67 32.25
N THR A 756 -16.34 19.92 31.80
CA THR A 756 -15.20 20.54 31.11
C THR A 756 -13.99 20.62 32.03
N CYS A 757 -12.79 20.53 31.46
CA CYS A 757 -11.52 20.74 32.15
C CYS A 757 -10.67 21.80 31.43
N GLU A 758 -9.49 22.08 31.97
CA GLU A 758 -8.56 23.09 31.46
C GLU A 758 -8.03 22.78 30.05
N LYS A 759 -8.16 21.51 29.60
CA LYS A 759 -7.78 21.04 28.26
C LYS A 759 -8.97 20.90 27.30
N THR A 760 -10.20 21.20 27.73
CA THR A 760 -11.36 21.12 26.84
C THR A 760 -11.32 22.25 25.83
N ASP A 761 -11.16 21.91 24.55
CA ASP A 761 -11.22 22.89 23.46
C ASP A 761 -12.64 23.46 23.28
N ASP A 762 -12.76 24.78 23.16
CA ASP A 762 -14.01 25.48 22.85
C ASP A 762 -13.74 26.78 22.09
N PRO A 763 -14.08 26.88 20.78
CA PRO A 763 -14.76 25.87 19.97
C PRO A 763 -13.88 24.64 19.69
N LEU A 764 -14.52 23.48 19.44
CA LEU A 764 -13.83 22.22 19.14
C LEU A 764 -13.18 22.26 17.74
N PRO A 765 -11.84 22.18 17.62
CA PRO A 765 -11.18 22.14 16.32
C PRO A 765 -11.40 20.80 15.63
N LEU A 766 -11.82 20.81 14.36
CA LEU A 766 -12.10 19.62 13.57
C LEU A 766 -11.07 19.40 12.46
N ILE A 767 -10.73 18.14 12.21
CA ILE A 767 -10.00 17.69 11.01
C ILE A 767 -10.83 16.69 10.24
N CYS A 768 -10.62 16.60 8.93
CA CYS A 768 -11.25 15.58 8.08
C CYS A 768 -10.16 14.83 7.29
N PRO A 769 -9.43 13.89 7.93
CA PRO A 769 -8.33 13.17 7.29
C PRO A 769 -8.80 12.26 6.15
N THR A 770 -10.07 11.84 6.15
CA THR A 770 -10.67 11.00 5.11
C THR A 770 -12.03 11.55 4.69
N VAL A 771 -13.12 10.79 4.91
CA VAL A 771 -14.51 11.22 4.75
C VAL A 771 -15.22 11.41 6.11
N ILE A 772 -14.47 11.20 7.20
CA ILE A 772 -14.91 11.27 8.58
C ILE A 772 -14.26 12.52 9.22
N ILE A 773 -15.06 13.32 9.91
CA ILE A 773 -14.57 14.43 10.73
C ILE A 773 -14.19 13.94 12.12
N ASN A 774 -13.04 14.38 12.64
CA ASN A 774 -12.53 13.98 13.94
C ASN A 774 -12.16 15.24 14.77
N PRO A 775 -12.21 15.17 16.11
CA PRO A 775 -11.63 16.20 16.96
C PRO A 775 -10.10 16.21 16.80
N THR A 776 -9.52 17.38 16.52
CA THR A 776 -8.08 17.52 16.18
C THR A 776 -7.17 17.05 17.32
N ASN A 777 -7.52 17.42 18.55
CA ASN A 777 -6.73 17.17 19.75
C ASN A 777 -7.38 16.15 20.68
N GLY A 778 -8.38 15.40 20.21
CA GLY A 778 -9.26 14.61 21.09
C GLY A 778 -10.26 15.48 21.84
N ILE A 779 -10.95 14.89 22.83
CA ILE A 779 -11.97 15.57 23.66
C ILE A 779 -11.63 15.32 25.12
N TYR A 780 -10.86 16.24 25.70
CA TYR A 780 -10.48 16.18 27.10
C TYR A 780 -11.61 16.64 28.01
N LEU A 781 -11.90 15.85 29.04
CA LEU A 781 -12.91 16.14 30.05
C LEU A 781 -12.55 15.50 31.40
N ARG A 782 -13.38 15.76 32.42
CA ARG A 782 -13.30 15.12 33.75
C ARG A 782 -14.60 14.39 34.04
N ALA A 783 -14.51 13.27 34.76
CA ALA A 783 -15.66 12.51 35.25
C ALA A 783 -15.82 12.69 36.76
N VAL A 784 -17.03 13.01 37.20
CA VAL A 784 -17.42 13.15 38.61
C VAL A 784 -18.45 12.07 38.93
N PRO A 785 -18.22 11.17 39.90
CA PRO A 785 -19.21 10.13 40.25
C PRO A 785 -20.55 10.74 40.70
N ARG A 786 -21.69 10.24 40.20
CA ARG A 786 -23.02 10.80 40.52
C ARG A 786 -23.59 10.35 41.87
N THR A 787 -23.20 9.22 42.43
CA THR A 787 -23.47 8.85 43.84
C THR A 787 -22.62 7.66 44.29
N THR A 788 -22.25 7.70 45.56
CA THR A 788 -21.29 6.88 46.33
C THR A 788 -21.38 5.38 46.12
N MET A 789 -20.21 4.73 46.07
CA MET A 789 -20.08 3.30 46.36
C MET A 789 -20.80 3.00 47.69
N LEU A 790 -21.92 2.28 47.63
CA LEU A 790 -22.45 1.55 48.77
C LEU A 790 -22.07 0.09 48.61
#